data_AF-A0A1D7YSN2-F1
#
_entry.id   AF-A0A1D7YSN2-F1
#
_cell.length_a   1.000
_cell.length_b   1.000
_cell.length_c   1.000
_cell.angle_alpha   90.00
_cell.angle_beta   90.00
_cell.angle_gamma   90.00
#
_symmetry.space_group_name_H-M   'P 1'
#
loop_
_entity.id
_entity.type
_entity.pdbx_description
1 polymer ?
#
loop_
_entity_poly.entity_id
_entity_poly.type
_entity_poly.pdbx_seq_one_letter_code
_entity_poly.pdbx_strand_id
1 'polypeptide(L)'
;MKNLYCNYEDLITESDVEQKFIYKFLTSIKPIGLGYNDSDIKTKSTLQAYCINKGKQQKYFVPDYLIVLNGISPLVIEAKKPEENLNEAYAEARLYANEINAKFPHNTNLCNKIICSNGNETWAGYNDNKEPIIKLHFSDFASENKLFNDFLNFCSKENIKHETNQYYIKIRGKAQYKSPISELGKVQNEELEENSYGRNLVFDYHHIFDPDTEEDRKLIVENAYIKSPKREQHIEPIYKELKKLSSPSFINSILIGTDNSIEIVQKLNETISNKERITNSLMLLIGNAGCGKSTFIRYFKEVILSKKYPDTSLFFDWVFLNMNDAPINETEIYDWLKSKVIKNIKKCHSNINFENFSTIEKIFKKTITNFENGIGSLLKDNPNKYNEEKYNILKTQLEDKNIYLENLIKYVADFHKKLPIIVLDNSDKRTETEQLLMFQVAQWLRSTFKCIVFLPLRDVTYDKYKKQPPIDTVVKDLIFRIDPADLLKVLQARFEYICRLSDTQNEEYIFENGIRIPIKKGEQIIYFKAILNMIRNNRWTKTIFYNLSNGNIREAIQLFEDFCKSGHILAEDIFAIKALDGNYNFPSFKLLNALIRKNRKYYNEEFSNFTNLFYSDNNDDLPDPFIRIDILLWLKDKRKDVGPSGIKGFHRISNLINVLQTMGHVSEIAYREVKALVSRGLILSESNCIDYNTLIRISSSGVLHLNLLSNISYLAACSENILYKNNEVMTEIAKRLTNDNYLDKLSLYQNVNAMYNYLVDYRVNFLSTANILMNENCQSNIYDLNNIKNALERTLKDNDKLSDLIKIQEKYKNNQEILCIVINKSNNSLLCHINEDDVRGFLATNENKYHFSLSDYETINEGDYLICKILEYNPEHNSFFMEYITKV
;
A
#
# COMPACT_ATOMS: atom_id res chain seq x y z
N MET A 1 31.16 32.42 -32.75
CA MET A 1 31.93 31.67 -31.71
C MET A 1 31.01 30.61 -31.11
N LYS A 2 31.45 29.35 -30.93
CA LYS A 2 30.61 28.25 -30.43
C LYS A 2 31.23 27.62 -29.18
N ASN A 3 30.42 27.34 -28.15
CA ASN A 3 30.85 26.61 -26.95
C ASN A 3 30.13 25.24 -26.87
N LEU A 4 30.22 24.56 -25.72
CA LEU A 4 29.60 23.25 -25.51
C LEU A 4 28.06 23.22 -25.69
N TYR A 5 27.37 24.36 -25.55
CA TYR A 5 25.90 24.38 -25.46
C TYR A 5 25.23 25.13 -26.62
N CYS A 6 25.81 26.24 -27.09
CA CYS A 6 25.19 27.11 -28.09
C CYS A 6 26.23 27.89 -28.91
N ASN A 7 25.77 28.60 -29.95
CA ASN A 7 26.57 29.65 -30.59
C ASN A 7 26.31 30.99 -29.91
N TYR A 8 27.34 31.83 -29.81
CA TYR A 8 27.22 33.15 -29.18
C TYR A 8 26.17 34.03 -29.87
N GLU A 9 26.08 33.94 -31.20
CA GLU A 9 25.10 34.66 -32.03
C GLU A 9 23.64 34.28 -31.73
N ASP A 10 23.41 33.14 -31.08
CA ASP A 10 22.07 32.69 -30.68
C ASP A 10 21.59 33.35 -29.36
N LEU A 11 22.47 34.09 -28.67
CA LEU A 11 22.21 34.79 -27.41
C LEU A 11 21.95 36.27 -27.69
N ILE A 12 20.68 36.63 -27.88
CA ILE A 12 20.26 38.02 -28.19
C ILE A 12 19.57 38.65 -26.99
N THR A 13 18.79 37.87 -26.25
CA THR A 13 17.99 38.31 -25.11
C THR A 13 18.43 37.63 -23.82
N GLU A 14 17.99 38.17 -22.68
CA GLU A 14 18.16 37.55 -21.35
C GLU A 14 17.57 36.13 -21.33
N SER A 15 16.40 35.95 -21.94
CA SER A 15 15.74 34.63 -22.06
C SER A 15 16.57 33.64 -22.90
N ASP A 16 17.30 34.11 -23.91
CA ASP A 16 18.23 33.25 -24.65
C ASP A 16 19.39 32.80 -23.77
N VAL A 17 19.95 33.70 -22.95
CA VAL A 17 21.00 33.38 -21.98
C VAL A 17 20.48 32.36 -20.95
N GLU A 18 19.30 32.56 -20.40
CA GLU A 18 18.63 31.63 -19.50
C GLU A 18 18.46 30.23 -20.12
N GLN A 19 17.73 30.13 -21.23
CA GLN A 19 17.23 28.85 -21.73
C GLN A 19 18.23 28.10 -22.62
N LYS A 20 19.00 28.82 -23.44
CA LYS A 20 19.93 28.20 -24.41
C LYS A 20 21.32 27.97 -23.81
N PHE A 21 21.69 28.71 -22.77
CA PHE A 21 23.02 28.63 -22.16
C PHE A 21 23.00 28.17 -20.70
N ILE A 22 22.41 28.95 -19.79
CA ILE A 22 22.42 28.64 -18.35
C ILE A 22 21.76 27.29 -18.06
N TYR A 23 20.51 27.12 -18.48
CA TYR A 23 19.75 25.90 -18.23
C TYR A 23 20.46 24.65 -18.76
N LYS A 24 21.15 24.78 -19.90
CA LYS A 24 21.91 23.68 -20.52
C LYS A 24 23.10 23.25 -19.66
N PHE A 25 23.89 24.19 -19.14
CA PHE A 25 25.01 23.81 -18.26
C PHE A 25 24.54 23.38 -16.87
N LEU A 26 23.40 23.87 -16.37
CA LEU A 26 22.83 23.38 -15.10
C LEU A 26 22.45 21.90 -15.20
N THR A 27 21.79 21.50 -16.29
CA THR A 27 21.19 20.17 -16.44
C THR A 27 22.12 19.12 -17.08
N SER A 28 23.12 19.54 -17.84
CA SER A 28 24.10 18.62 -18.44
C SER A 28 24.93 17.91 -17.36
N ILE A 29 25.24 16.63 -17.57
CA ILE A 29 25.99 15.80 -16.62
C ILE A 29 27.49 16.10 -16.71
N LYS A 30 28.23 15.99 -15.60
CA LYS A 30 29.70 16.09 -15.56
C LYS A 30 30.33 15.08 -16.56
N PRO A 31 31.35 15.45 -17.36
CA PRO A 31 32.15 16.69 -17.32
C PRO A 31 31.60 17.84 -18.20
N ILE A 32 30.37 17.75 -18.68
CA ILE A 32 29.80 18.72 -19.63
C ILE A 32 28.87 19.72 -18.92
N GLY A 33 28.53 19.54 -17.63
CA GLY A 33 27.72 20.49 -16.87
C GLY A 33 27.66 20.16 -15.38
N LEU A 34 26.76 20.83 -14.65
CA LEU A 34 26.62 20.76 -13.19
C LEU A 34 25.78 19.57 -12.69
N GLY A 35 25.00 18.92 -13.56
CA GLY A 35 24.27 17.68 -13.26
C GLY A 35 23.01 17.84 -12.41
N TYR A 36 22.37 19.01 -12.41
CA TYR A 36 21.08 19.21 -11.75
C TYR A 36 19.93 18.56 -12.50
N ASN A 37 18.95 18.04 -11.77
CA ASN A 37 17.69 17.60 -12.35
C ASN A 37 16.73 18.78 -12.47
N ASP A 38 15.74 18.69 -13.36
CA ASP A 38 14.68 19.70 -13.48
C ASP A 38 13.96 19.97 -12.14
N SER A 39 13.86 18.96 -11.26
CA SER A 39 13.26 19.11 -9.93
C SER A 39 14.06 20.00 -8.97
N ASP A 40 15.38 20.06 -9.19
CA ASP A 40 16.29 20.81 -8.33
C ASP A 40 16.28 22.31 -8.68
N ILE A 41 15.75 22.70 -9.85
CA ILE A 41 15.82 24.06 -10.39
C ILE A 41 14.46 24.73 -10.28
N LYS A 42 14.37 25.83 -9.52
CA LYS A 42 13.16 26.67 -9.41
C LYS A 42 13.33 27.92 -10.24
N THR A 43 12.33 28.22 -11.05
CA THR A 43 12.34 29.39 -11.94
C THR A 43 11.58 30.56 -11.31
N LYS A 44 11.83 31.76 -11.83
CA LYS A 44 11.18 33.03 -11.48
C LYS A 44 9.66 32.93 -11.26
N SER A 45 8.93 32.16 -12.07
CA SER A 45 7.48 32.01 -11.96
C SER A 45 7.01 31.31 -10.66
N THR A 46 7.89 30.53 -10.04
CA THR A 46 7.56 29.75 -8.84
C THR A 46 7.99 30.44 -7.53
N LEU A 47 8.82 31.47 -7.63
CA LEU A 47 9.47 32.12 -6.49
C LEU A 47 8.77 33.41 -6.07
N GLN A 48 8.74 33.64 -4.75
CA GLN A 48 8.23 34.86 -4.16
C GLN A 48 9.18 36.04 -4.39
N ALA A 49 8.63 37.22 -4.66
CA ALA A 49 9.39 38.44 -4.76
C ALA A 49 9.72 39.02 -3.39
N TYR A 50 10.98 39.41 -3.20
CA TYR A 50 11.48 39.98 -1.96
C TYR A 50 11.78 41.46 -2.13
N CYS A 51 11.42 42.25 -1.13
CA CYS A 51 11.71 43.67 -1.11
C CYS A 51 13.18 43.89 -0.76
N ILE A 52 13.97 44.35 -1.73
CA ILE A 52 15.35 44.78 -1.55
C ILE A 52 15.36 46.32 -1.44
N ASN A 53 16.11 46.84 -0.46
CA ASN A 53 16.25 48.25 -0.06
C ASN A 53 15.10 48.84 0.78
N LYS A 54 15.36 50.00 1.42
CA LYS A 54 14.44 50.70 2.34
C LYS A 54 13.94 52.03 1.74
N GLY A 55 12.75 52.47 2.17
CA GLY A 55 12.20 53.79 1.85
C GLY A 55 11.71 53.93 0.40
N LYS A 56 11.92 55.10 -0.22
CA LYS A 56 11.45 55.41 -1.59
C LYS A 56 12.16 54.60 -2.71
N GLN A 57 13.15 53.78 -2.39
CA GLN A 57 13.93 52.95 -3.32
C GLN A 57 13.60 51.45 -3.23
N GLN A 58 12.48 51.06 -2.59
CA GLN A 58 12.04 49.68 -2.52
C GLN A 58 11.89 49.08 -3.93
N LYS A 59 12.59 47.97 -4.19
CA LYS A 59 12.46 47.17 -5.40
C LYS A 59 12.15 45.73 -5.00
N TYR A 60 11.21 45.11 -5.70
CA TYR A 60 10.91 43.69 -5.55
C TYR A 60 11.80 42.90 -6.50
N PHE A 61 12.54 41.93 -5.96
CA PHE A 61 13.51 41.12 -6.68
C PHE A 61 13.16 39.64 -6.59
N VAL A 62 13.33 38.95 -7.71
CA VAL A 62 13.18 37.50 -7.85
C VAL A 62 14.32 37.02 -8.74
N PRO A 63 15.15 36.06 -8.30
CA PRO A 63 16.21 35.53 -9.14
C PRO A 63 15.64 34.69 -10.29
N ASP A 64 16.41 34.53 -11.35
CA ASP A 64 15.96 33.77 -12.52
C ASP A 64 15.93 32.27 -12.24
N TYR A 65 16.96 31.75 -11.56
CA TYR A 65 16.95 30.40 -11.02
C TYR A 65 17.38 30.34 -9.55
N LEU A 66 16.74 29.43 -8.82
CA LEU A 66 17.12 29.04 -7.47
C LEU A 66 17.26 27.52 -7.42
N ILE A 67 18.44 27.04 -7.02
CA ILE A 67 18.64 25.62 -6.78
C ILE A 67 18.05 25.27 -5.41
N VAL A 68 17.24 24.22 -5.35
CA VAL A 68 16.67 23.67 -4.12
C VAL A 68 17.06 22.21 -3.98
N LEU A 69 17.72 21.88 -2.88
CA LEU A 69 18.08 20.51 -2.50
C LEU A 69 17.68 20.30 -1.04
N ASN A 70 16.88 19.26 -0.77
CA ASN A 70 16.48 18.85 0.58
C ASN A 70 15.87 20.02 1.41
N GLY A 71 15.07 20.91 0.82
CA GLY A 71 14.48 22.08 1.51
C GLY A 71 15.44 23.26 1.75
N ILE A 72 16.70 23.12 1.34
CA ILE A 72 17.71 24.17 1.40
C ILE A 72 17.87 24.75 -0.01
N SER A 73 18.13 26.06 -0.08
CA SER A 73 18.39 26.75 -1.34
C SER A 73 19.84 27.21 -1.42
N PRO A 74 20.80 26.34 -1.80
CA PRO A 74 22.22 26.63 -1.63
C PRO A 74 22.82 27.57 -2.68
N LEU A 75 22.15 27.73 -3.83
CA LEU A 75 22.70 28.43 -4.99
C LEU A 75 21.64 29.32 -5.65
N VAL A 76 21.95 30.62 -5.74
CA VAL A 76 21.17 31.64 -6.46
C VAL A 76 21.82 31.91 -7.81
N ILE A 77 21.01 31.99 -8.86
CA ILE A 77 21.50 32.23 -10.23
C ILE A 77 20.73 33.40 -10.85
N GLU A 78 21.47 34.35 -11.40
CA GLU A 78 20.94 35.53 -12.08
C GLU A 78 21.44 35.58 -13.53
N ALA A 79 20.53 35.82 -14.46
CA ALA A 79 20.82 36.04 -15.87
C ALA A 79 20.70 37.54 -16.19
N LYS A 80 21.48 38.01 -17.17
CA LYS A 80 21.33 39.34 -17.76
C LYS A 80 21.42 39.24 -19.28
N LYS A 81 21.03 40.31 -19.97
CA LYS A 81 21.20 40.38 -21.43
C LYS A 81 22.69 40.40 -21.79
N PRO A 82 23.06 39.88 -22.97
CA PRO A 82 24.40 40.06 -23.52
C PRO A 82 24.86 41.52 -23.40
N GLU A 83 26.15 41.71 -23.10
CA GLU A 83 26.82 43.02 -22.95
C GLU A 83 26.46 43.83 -21.67
N GLU A 84 25.47 43.41 -20.87
CA GLU A 84 25.19 44.06 -19.58
C GLU A 84 26.26 43.74 -18.51
N ASN A 85 26.49 44.67 -17.59
CA ASN A 85 27.51 44.55 -16.56
C ASN A 85 27.05 43.63 -15.40
N LEU A 86 27.82 42.59 -15.09
CA LEU A 86 27.49 41.62 -14.06
C LEU A 86 27.68 42.11 -12.61
N ASN A 87 28.28 43.28 -12.36
CA ASN A 87 28.49 43.79 -11.00
C ASN A 87 27.16 44.00 -10.24
N GLU A 88 26.15 44.58 -10.91
CA GLU A 88 24.84 44.81 -10.30
C GLU A 88 24.12 43.47 -10.07
N ALA A 89 24.12 42.59 -11.07
CA ALA A 89 23.55 41.25 -10.98
C ALA A 89 24.14 40.44 -9.80
N TYR A 90 25.47 40.47 -9.64
CA TYR A 90 26.17 39.79 -8.55
C TYR A 90 25.81 40.39 -7.19
N ALA A 91 25.68 41.72 -7.09
CA ALA A 91 25.22 42.36 -5.85
C ALA A 91 23.76 42.01 -5.51
N GLU A 92 22.86 41.99 -6.49
CA GLU A 92 21.45 41.61 -6.32
C GLU A 92 21.32 40.15 -5.84
N ALA A 93 22.02 39.22 -6.50
CA ALA A 93 22.01 37.82 -6.11
C ALA A 93 22.55 37.60 -4.68
N ARG A 94 23.58 38.37 -4.26
CA ARG A 94 24.10 38.36 -2.88
C ARG A 94 23.08 38.83 -1.86
N LEU A 95 22.34 39.89 -2.16
CA LEU A 95 21.30 40.40 -1.28
C LEU A 95 20.19 39.36 -1.10
N TYR A 96 19.76 38.72 -2.19
CA TYR A 96 18.76 37.67 -2.13
C TYR A 96 19.23 36.46 -1.32
N ALA A 97 20.47 36.00 -1.54
CA ALA A 97 21.06 34.92 -0.75
C ALA A 97 21.10 35.25 0.75
N ASN A 98 21.42 36.50 1.11
CA ASN A 98 21.41 36.94 2.51
C ASN A 98 20.00 36.96 3.12
N GLU A 99 18.98 37.37 2.36
CA GLU A 99 17.58 37.29 2.80
C GLU A 99 17.12 35.83 3.01
N ILE A 100 17.59 34.89 2.18
CA ILE A 100 17.38 33.46 2.41
C ILE A 100 18.07 33.04 3.72
N ASN A 101 19.34 33.41 3.89
CA ASN A 101 20.12 33.02 5.06
C ASN A 101 19.58 33.56 6.38
N ALA A 102 18.94 34.74 6.36
CA ALA A 102 18.29 35.32 7.53
C ALA A 102 17.13 34.47 8.08
N LYS A 103 16.62 33.50 7.30
CA LYS A 103 15.57 32.56 7.72
C LYS A 103 16.09 31.32 8.42
N PHE A 104 17.40 31.08 8.41
CA PHE A 104 18.02 29.97 9.14
C PHE A 104 18.50 30.42 10.53
N PRO A 105 18.71 29.49 11.47
CA PRO A 105 19.28 29.82 12.78
C PRO A 105 20.62 30.55 12.67
N HIS A 106 20.97 31.31 13.70
CA HIS A 106 22.26 32.01 13.79
C HIS A 106 23.45 31.08 13.45
N ASN A 107 24.46 31.61 12.74
CA ASN A 107 25.62 30.87 12.22
C ASN A 107 25.32 29.74 11.21
N THR A 108 24.17 29.80 10.55
CA THR A 108 23.80 28.88 9.45
C THR A 108 23.75 29.65 8.13
N ASN A 109 24.84 29.60 7.34
CA ASN A 109 24.91 30.20 6.00
C ASN A 109 24.87 29.09 4.94
N LEU A 110 23.66 28.69 4.55
CA LEU A 110 23.44 27.57 3.62
C LEU A 110 23.23 28.03 2.17
N CYS A 111 22.66 29.22 1.96
CA CYS A 111 22.57 29.88 0.66
C CYS A 111 23.88 30.63 0.40
N ASN A 112 24.94 29.89 0.16
CA ASN A 112 26.30 30.43 0.20
C ASN A 112 26.90 30.69 -1.18
N LYS A 113 26.32 30.18 -2.28
CA LYS A 113 26.90 30.31 -3.63
C LYS A 113 26.01 31.05 -4.60
N ILE A 114 26.67 31.69 -5.55
CA ILE A 114 26.05 32.58 -6.54
C ILE A 114 26.65 32.32 -7.91
N ILE A 115 25.80 32.33 -8.93
CA ILE A 115 26.19 32.40 -10.33
C ILE A 115 25.50 33.60 -10.97
N CYS A 116 26.25 34.40 -11.74
CA CYS A 116 25.68 35.45 -12.58
C CYS A 116 26.21 35.30 -14.00
N SER A 117 25.37 35.42 -15.01
CA SER A 117 25.80 35.27 -16.40
C SER A 117 25.04 36.20 -17.34
N ASN A 118 25.77 36.82 -18.27
CA ASN A 118 25.20 37.59 -19.38
C ASN A 118 25.40 36.87 -20.73
N GLY A 119 25.77 35.58 -20.68
CA GLY A 119 26.14 34.80 -21.86
C GLY A 119 27.59 35.02 -22.33
N ASN A 120 28.11 36.25 -22.31
CA ASN A 120 29.51 36.50 -22.67
C ASN A 120 30.48 36.15 -21.53
N GLU A 121 30.13 36.54 -20.31
CA GLU A 121 30.84 36.25 -19.09
C GLU A 121 29.93 35.47 -18.14
N THR A 122 30.52 34.60 -17.33
CA THR A 122 29.85 33.91 -16.22
C THR A 122 30.72 34.01 -14.98
N TRP A 123 30.16 34.55 -13.91
CA TRP A 123 30.83 34.76 -12.64
C TRP A 123 30.25 33.81 -11.60
N ALA A 124 31.11 33.22 -10.77
CA ALA A 124 30.70 32.40 -9.63
C ALA A 124 31.48 32.75 -8.37
N GLY A 125 30.82 32.74 -7.22
CA GLY A 125 31.45 33.06 -5.95
C GLY A 125 30.52 32.86 -4.75
N TYR A 126 30.91 33.40 -3.60
CA TYR A 126 30.17 33.27 -2.35
C TYR A 126 29.30 34.49 -2.05
N ASN A 127 28.21 34.29 -1.29
CA ASN A 127 27.30 35.36 -0.90
C ASN A 127 27.96 36.42 0.01
N ASP A 128 28.92 36.03 0.83
CA ASP A 128 29.64 36.88 1.77
C ASP A 128 30.86 37.59 1.14
N ASN A 129 31.25 37.22 -0.08
CA ASN A 129 32.38 37.83 -0.79
C ASN A 129 31.92 38.83 -1.86
N LYS A 130 32.50 40.04 -1.84
CA LYS A 130 32.17 41.10 -2.81
C LYS A 130 32.60 40.76 -4.24
N GLU A 131 33.76 40.15 -4.39
CA GLU A 131 34.32 39.76 -5.69
C GLU A 131 34.02 38.28 -5.99
N PRO A 132 33.67 37.91 -7.23
CA PRO A 132 33.53 36.52 -7.62
C PRO A 132 34.89 35.83 -7.65
N ILE A 133 34.90 34.52 -7.36
CA ILE A 133 36.13 33.71 -7.29
C ILE A 133 36.47 33.16 -8.68
N ILE A 134 35.45 32.88 -9.48
CA ILE A 134 35.59 32.32 -10.83
C ILE A 134 34.94 33.27 -11.82
N LYS A 135 35.67 33.60 -12.89
CA LYS A 135 35.17 34.33 -14.06
C LYS A 135 35.50 33.53 -15.31
N LEU A 136 34.50 33.28 -16.13
CA LEU A 136 34.58 32.52 -17.37
C LEU A 136 34.11 33.39 -18.53
N HIS A 137 34.80 33.35 -19.65
CA HIS A 137 34.30 33.85 -20.92
C HIS A 137 33.51 32.77 -21.67
N PHE A 138 32.73 33.18 -22.67
CA PHE A 138 31.90 32.27 -23.47
C PHE A 138 32.67 31.07 -24.04
N SER A 139 33.92 31.25 -24.49
CA SER A 139 34.78 30.15 -24.99
C SER A 139 35.30 29.21 -23.92
N ASP A 140 35.33 29.64 -22.66
CA ASP A 140 35.92 28.82 -21.60
C ASP A 140 35.07 27.59 -21.29
N PHE A 141 33.79 27.58 -21.68
CA PHE A 141 32.90 26.44 -21.57
C PHE A 141 33.25 25.34 -22.60
N ALA A 142 34.36 24.66 -22.33
CA ALA A 142 34.92 23.55 -23.10
C ALA A 142 35.47 22.48 -22.13
N SER A 143 35.33 21.19 -22.47
CA SER A 143 35.59 20.06 -21.55
C SER A 143 37.04 19.96 -21.03
N GLU A 144 38.00 20.59 -21.70
CA GLU A 144 39.42 20.61 -21.33
C GLU A 144 39.87 21.93 -20.68
N ASN A 145 38.98 22.92 -20.56
CA ASN A 145 39.33 24.20 -19.97
C ASN A 145 39.43 24.09 -18.44
N LYS A 146 40.55 24.55 -17.88
CA LYS A 146 40.81 24.51 -16.43
C LYS A 146 39.79 25.32 -15.63
N LEU A 147 39.48 26.54 -16.05
CA LEU A 147 38.53 27.41 -15.34
C LEU A 147 37.13 26.80 -15.33
N PHE A 148 36.72 26.17 -16.44
CA PHE A 148 35.44 25.49 -16.50
C PHE A 148 35.41 24.27 -15.58
N ASN A 149 36.50 23.50 -15.49
CA ASN A 149 36.60 22.41 -14.51
C ASN A 149 36.56 22.93 -13.06
N ASP A 150 37.21 24.06 -12.76
CA ASP A 150 37.13 24.71 -11.45
C ASP A 150 35.69 25.15 -11.12
N PHE A 151 34.97 25.70 -12.11
CA PHE A 151 33.54 26.02 -12.00
C PHE A 151 32.65 24.80 -11.75
N LEU A 152 32.87 23.71 -12.49
CA LEU A 152 32.14 22.45 -12.26
C LEU A 152 32.40 21.91 -10.85
N ASN A 153 33.64 21.93 -10.38
CA ASN A 153 33.95 21.48 -9.02
C ASN A 153 33.32 22.38 -7.95
N PHE A 154 33.25 23.69 -8.20
CA PHE A 154 32.65 24.65 -7.28
C PHE A 154 31.12 24.50 -7.16
N CYS A 155 30.40 24.42 -8.30
CA CYS A 155 28.94 24.51 -8.37
C CYS A 155 28.21 23.21 -8.76
N SER A 156 28.91 22.07 -8.96
CA SER A 156 28.22 20.82 -9.32
C SER A 156 27.23 20.37 -8.25
N LYS A 157 26.17 19.70 -8.69
CA LYS A 157 25.19 19.07 -7.79
C LYS A 157 25.85 18.19 -6.74
N GLU A 158 26.85 17.40 -7.12
CA GLU A 158 27.58 16.51 -6.21
C GLU A 158 28.22 17.30 -5.06
N ASN A 159 28.98 18.35 -5.37
CA ASN A 159 29.66 19.17 -4.36
C ASN A 159 28.65 19.94 -3.49
N ILE A 160 27.65 20.55 -4.12
CA ILE A 160 26.62 21.33 -3.43
C ILE A 160 25.78 20.45 -2.50
N LYS A 161 25.40 19.25 -2.97
CA LYS A 161 24.68 18.26 -2.16
C LYS A 161 25.53 17.80 -0.98
N HIS A 162 26.83 17.56 -1.20
CA HIS A 162 27.75 17.22 -0.12
C HIS A 162 27.81 18.32 0.94
N GLU A 163 28.02 19.58 0.57
CA GLU A 163 28.02 20.73 1.49
C GLU A 163 26.68 20.88 2.25
N THR A 164 25.56 20.74 1.53
CA THR A 164 24.21 20.81 2.10
C THR A 164 23.97 19.68 3.10
N ASN A 165 24.40 18.46 2.78
CA ASN A 165 24.24 17.29 3.66
C ASN A 165 25.04 17.40 4.96
N GLN A 166 26.16 18.14 4.98
CA GLN A 166 26.93 18.37 6.21
C GLN A 166 26.09 19.02 7.32
N TYR A 167 25.08 19.81 6.98
CA TYR A 167 24.16 20.38 7.97
C TYR A 167 23.35 19.28 8.67
N TYR A 168 22.73 18.38 7.90
CA TYR A 168 21.97 17.25 8.43
C TYR A 168 22.84 16.29 9.24
N ILE A 169 24.06 16.01 8.76
CA ILE A 169 25.04 15.17 9.47
C ILE A 169 25.42 15.81 10.81
N LYS A 170 25.59 17.14 10.88
CA LYS A 170 25.86 17.86 12.14
C LYS A 170 24.69 17.77 13.11
N ILE A 171 23.46 17.95 12.62
CA ILE A 171 22.25 17.79 13.45
C ILE A 171 22.15 16.36 13.99
N ARG A 172 22.36 15.36 13.13
CA ARG A 172 22.36 13.95 13.52
C ARG A 172 23.45 13.66 14.56
N GLY A 173 24.65 14.19 14.34
CA GLY A 173 25.81 13.96 15.20
C GLY A 173 26.13 12.48 15.33
N LYS A 174 26.39 12.03 16.56
CA LYS A 174 26.61 10.61 16.90
C LYS A 174 25.35 9.90 17.38
N ALA A 175 24.17 10.54 17.25
CA ALA A 175 22.93 9.96 17.73
C ALA A 175 22.61 8.68 16.95
N GLN A 176 22.30 7.61 17.69
CA GLN A 176 21.73 6.40 17.12
C GLN A 176 20.23 6.48 17.27
N TYR A 177 19.51 6.38 16.17
CA TYR A 177 18.07 6.39 16.19
C TYR A 177 17.57 4.98 16.41
N LYS A 178 16.74 4.80 17.44
CA LYS A 178 16.19 3.49 17.82
C LYS A 178 14.68 3.59 18.00
N SER A 179 14.01 2.45 17.83
CA SER A 179 12.59 2.33 18.17
C SER A 179 12.42 1.73 19.57
N PRO A 180 11.33 2.05 20.29
CA PRO A 180 11.05 1.45 21.60
C PRO A 180 11.04 -0.09 21.56
N ILE A 181 10.44 -0.66 20.52
CA ILE A 181 10.40 -2.13 20.33
C ILE A 181 11.81 -2.72 20.18
N SER A 182 12.74 -2.04 19.51
CA SER A 182 14.10 -2.56 19.33
C SER A 182 14.87 -2.73 20.64
N GLU A 183 14.50 -2.00 21.70
CA GLU A 183 15.10 -2.11 23.03
C GLU A 183 14.63 -3.36 23.79
N LEU A 184 13.49 -3.95 23.39
CA LEU A 184 12.96 -5.18 23.99
C LEU A 184 13.73 -6.45 23.55
N GLY A 185 14.68 -6.32 22.62
CA GLY A 185 15.53 -7.42 22.16
C GLY A 185 14.74 -8.52 21.46
N LYS A 186 14.95 -9.79 21.85
CA LYS A 186 14.32 -10.95 21.18
C LYS A 186 12.79 -10.98 21.30
N VAL A 187 12.24 -10.34 22.35
CA VAL A 187 10.81 -10.33 22.65
C VAL A 187 10.02 -9.46 21.66
N GLN A 188 10.70 -8.62 20.86
CA GLN A 188 10.05 -7.75 19.87
C GLN A 188 9.17 -8.48 18.83
N ASN A 189 9.44 -9.76 18.59
CA ASN A 189 8.71 -10.60 17.64
C ASN A 189 7.83 -11.66 18.34
N GLU A 190 7.52 -11.47 19.63
CA GLU A 190 6.61 -12.35 20.36
C GLU A 190 5.22 -12.38 19.68
N GLU A 191 4.70 -13.58 19.47
CA GLU A 191 3.36 -13.82 18.98
C GLU A 191 2.50 -14.34 20.13
N LEU A 192 1.35 -13.71 20.30
CA LEU A 192 0.27 -14.18 21.16
C LEU A 192 -0.37 -15.41 20.54
N GLU A 193 -0.87 -16.30 21.39
CA GLU A 193 -1.64 -17.44 20.92
C GLU A 193 -2.95 -16.99 20.25
N GLU A 194 -3.29 -17.64 19.13
CA GLU A 194 -4.59 -17.43 18.48
C GLU A 194 -5.73 -17.81 19.41
N ASN A 195 -6.80 -17.00 19.41
CA ASN A 195 -7.98 -17.40 20.16
C ASN A 195 -8.60 -18.66 19.53
N SER A 196 -8.90 -19.65 20.37
CA SER A 196 -9.32 -20.98 19.94
C SER A 196 -10.65 -20.99 19.17
N TYR A 197 -11.57 -20.06 19.48
CA TYR A 197 -12.86 -19.93 18.79
C TYR A 197 -12.69 -19.54 17.34
N GLY A 198 -11.95 -18.46 17.08
CA GLY A 198 -11.66 -17.99 15.75
C GLY A 198 -10.83 -18.98 14.96
N ARG A 199 -9.82 -19.58 15.59
CA ARG A 199 -8.97 -20.59 14.94
C ARG A 199 -9.77 -21.78 14.45
N ASN A 200 -10.62 -22.37 15.31
CA ASN A 200 -11.43 -23.52 14.93
C ASN A 200 -12.48 -23.14 13.87
N LEU A 201 -13.14 -21.99 14.00
CA LEU A 201 -14.09 -21.49 13.00
C LEU A 201 -13.44 -21.33 11.62
N VAL A 202 -12.26 -20.71 11.54
CA VAL A 202 -11.55 -20.52 10.27
C VAL A 202 -11.06 -21.85 9.73
N PHE A 203 -10.59 -22.76 10.59
CA PHE A 203 -10.14 -24.10 10.20
C PHE A 203 -11.29 -24.95 9.64
N ASP A 204 -12.39 -25.09 10.38
CA ASP A 204 -13.55 -25.93 10.05
C ASP A 204 -14.21 -25.49 8.72
N TYR A 205 -14.18 -24.19 8.44
CA TYR A 205 -14.81 -23.58 7.27
C TYR A 205 -13.80 -22.95 6.30
N HIS A 206 -12.53 -23.37 6.32
CA HIS A 206 -11.48 -22.83 5.45
C HIS A 206 -11.87 -22.88 3.97
N HIS A 207 -12.38 -24.03 3.51
CA HIS A 207 -12.86 -24.25 2.14
C HIS A 207 -14.00 -23.30 1.71
N ILE A 208 -14.72 -22.69 2.67
CA ILE A 208 -15.75 -21.68 2.40
C ILE A 208 -15.14 -20.28 2.32
N PHE A 209 -14.15 -19.99 3.16
CA PHE A 209 -13.49 -18.69 3.18
C PHE A 209 -12.46 -18.54 2.04
N ASP A 210 -11.59 -19.52 1.84
CA ASP A 210 -10.64 -19.57 0.73
C ASP A 210 -10.76 -20.90 -0.04
N PRO A 211 -11.58 -20.94 -1.12
CA PRO A 211 -11.81 -22.17 -1.87
C PRO A 211 -10.64 -22.53 -2.79
N ASP A 212 -9.97 -23.64 -2.46
CA ASP A 212 -8.76 -24.13 -3.14
C ASP A 212 -9.04 -25.05 -4.32
N THR A 213 -10.02 -25.96 -4.19
CA THR A 213 -10.36 -26.95 -5.23
C THR A 213 -11.45 -26.47 -6.18
N GLU A 214 -11.62 -27.13 -7.32
CA GLU A 214 -12.75 -26.81 -8.22
C GLU A 214 -14.09 -27.19 -7.61
N GLU A 215 -14.11 -28.24 -6.79
CA GLU A 215 -15.26 -28.67 -6.01
C GLU A 215 -15.67 -27.60 -4.98
N ASP A 216 -14.72 -27.05 -4.21
CA ASP A 216 -15.00 -25.97 -3.24
C ASP A 216 -15.56 -24.73 -3.94
N ARG A 217 -14.93 -24.34 -5.06
CA ARG A 217 -15.39 -23.20 -5.88
C ARG A 217 -16.80 -23.43 -6.40
N LYS A 218 -17.13 -24.66 -6.81
CA LYS A 218 -18.48 -25.03 -7.24
C LYS A 218 -19.49 -24.85 -6.11
N LEU A 219 -19.19 -25.34 -4.92
CA LEU A 219 -20.05 -25.20 -3.75
C LEU A 219 -20.32 -23.73 -3.41
N ILE A 220 -19.27 -22.89 -3.44
CA ILE A 220 -19.40 -21.45 -3.20
C ILE A 220 -20.29 -20.78 -4.25
N VAL A 221 -20.11 -21.07 -5.54
CA VAL A 221 -20.93 -20.42 -6.57
C VAL A 221 -22.41 -20.84 -6.51
N GLU A 222 -22.69 -22.08 -6.10
CA GLU A 222 -24.05 -22.58 -5.96
C GLU A 222 -24.76 -22.05 -4.71
N ASN A 223 -24.02 -21.87 -3.60
CA ASN A 223 -24.62 -21.63 -2.29
C ASN A 223 -24.39 -20.22 -1.73
N ALA A 224 -23.31 -19.54 -2.13
CA ALA A 224 -22.85 -18.30 -1.49
C ALA A 224 -22.41 -17.22 -2.50
N TYR A 225 -22.81 -17.31 -3.77
CA TYR A 225 -22.51 -16.28 -4.76
C TYR A 225 -23.39 -15.03 -4.61
N ILE A 226 -22.75 -13.84 -4.63
CA ILE A 226 -23.45 -12.56 -4.58
C ILE A 226 -23.75 -12.06 -5.99
N LYS A 227 -25.04 -12.03 -6.32
CA LYS A 227 -25.54 -11.43 -7.57
C LYS A 227 -25.46 -9.90 -7.47
N SER A 228 -24.98 -9.27 -8.53
CA SER A 228 -24.89 -7.81 -8.68
C SER A 228 -25.67 -7.39 -9.93
N PRO A 229 -26.75 -6.60 -9.81
CA PRO A 229 -27.46 -6.09 -10.97
C PRO A 229 -26.62 -5.03 -11.69
N LYS A 230 -26.85 -4.83 -13.00
CA LYS A 230 -26.15 -3.79 -13.81
C LYS A 230 -26.19 -2.38 -13.20
N ARG A 231 -27.27 -2.06 -12.47
CA ARG A 231 -27.46 -0.82 -11.73
C ARG A 231 -28.12 -1.13 -10.40
N GLU A 232 -27.34 -1.08 -9.33
CA GLU A 232 -27.83 -1.32 -7.97
C GLU A 232 -28.35 -0.01 -7.37
N GLN A 233 -29.62 0.04 -6.96
CA GLN A 233 -30.26 1.26 -6.43
C GLN A 233 -29.74 1.62 -5.02
N HIS A 234 -29.41 0.60 -4.22
CA HIS A 234 -28.89 0.73 -2.86
C HIS A 234 -27.43 0.26 -2.80
N ILE A 235 -26.51 1.20 -3.06
CA ILE A 235 -25.07 0.99 -2.89
C ILE A 235 -24.63 1.78 -1.67
N GLU A 236 -23.91 1.13 -0.75
CA GLU A 236 -23.28 1.78 0.40
C GLU A 236 -22.45 2.99 -0.07
N PRO A 237 -22.57 4.18 0.55
CA PRO A 237 -21.89 5.39 0.07
C PRO A 237 -20.37 5.24 -0.09
N ILE A 238 -19.73 4.45 0.79
CA ILE A 238 -18.30 4.17 0.71
C ILE A 238 -17.94 3.39 -0.56
N TYR A 239 -18.82 2.48 -0.97
CA TYR A 239 -18.67 1.69 -2.17
C TYR A 239 -18.85 2.56 -3.43
N LYS A 240 -19.70 3.60 -3.36
CA LYS A 240 -19.78 4.62 -4.43
C LYS A 240 -18.47 5.39 -4.58
N GLU A 241 -17.81 5.74 -3.48
CA GLU A 241 -16.49 6.41 -3.52
C GLU A 241 -15.42 5.49 -4.12
N LEU A 242 -15.39 4.20 -3.75
CA LEU A 242 -14.52 3.20 -4.38
C LEU A 242 -14.79 3.08 -5.89
N LYS A 243 -16.06 3.12 -6.32
CA LYS A 243 -16.42 3.12 -7.75
C LYS A 243 -16.02 4.42 -8.47
N LYS A 244 -16.07 5.60 -7.82
CA LYS A 244 -15.62 6.87 -8.42
C LYS A 244 -14.11 6.91 -8.71
N LEU A 245 -13.33 6.04 -8.06
CA LEU A 245 -11.90 5.91 -8.27
C LEU A 245 -11.53 5.16 -9.57
N SER A 246 -12.48 4.72 -10.41
CA SER A 246 -12.16 3.80 -11.52
C SER A 246 -11.91 4.46 -12.91
N SER A 247 -11.15 3.71 -13.71
CA SER A 247 -10.40 4.05 -14.93
C SER A 247 -11.28 4.32 -16.19
N PRO A 248 -10.78 4.98 -17.26
CA PRO A 248 -11.49 5.17 -18.55
C PRO A 248 -12.10 3.93 -19.24
N SER A 249 -11.86 2.71 -18.77
CA SER A 249 -12.45 1.46 -19.28
C SER A 249 -13.99 1.44 -19.31
N PHE A 250 -14.65 2.34 -18.57
CA PHE A 250 -16.12 2.49 -18.57
C PHE A 250 -16.75 2.77 -19.93
N ILE A 251 -16.02 3.39 -20.85
CA ILE A 251 -16.58 3.82 -22.15
C ILE A 251 -16.49 2.69 -23.20
N ASN A 252 -15.51 1.79 -23.05
CA ASN A 252 -15.11 0.80 -24.05
C ASN A 252 -15.37 -0.66 -23.63
N SER A 253 -16.28 -0.89 -22.69
CA SER A 253 -16.65 -2.23 -22.22
C SER A 253 -18.14 -2.33 -21.93
N ILE A 254 -18.69 -3.55 -21.98
CA ILE A 254 -20.06 -3.84 -21.60
C ILE A 254 -20.07 -4.22 -20.12
N LEU A 255 -20.64 -3.36 -19.28
CA LEU A 255 -20.92 -3.71 -17.88
C LEU A 255 -22.00 -4.80 -17.84
N ILE A 256 -21.68 -5.96 -17.26
CA ILE A 256 -22.63 -7.04 -17.09
C ILE A 256 -23.19 -7.06 -15.66
N GLY A 257 -24.49 -7.34 -15.54
CA GLY A 257 -25.09 -7.78 -14.29
C GLY A 257 -24.87 -9.28 -14.10
N THR A 258 -24.37 -9.68 -12.94
CA THR A 258 -24.10 -11.09 -12.62
C THR A 258 -25.38 -11.85 -12.25
N ASP A 259 -26.53 -11.20 -12.24
CA ASP A 259 -27.85 -11.79 -11.97
C ASP A 259 -28.36 -12.68 -13.12
N ASN A 260 -28.18 -12.24 -14.37
CA ASN A 260 -28.61 -12.99 -15.56
C ASN A 260 -27.54 -13.09 -16.66
N SER A 261 -26.65 -12.09 -16.78
CA SER A 261 -25.56 -12.08 -17.77
C SER A 261 -25.97 -12.46 -19.20
N ILE A 262 -27.13 -11.94 -19.63
CA ILE A 262 -27.79 -12.28 -20.90
C ILE A 262 -26.88 -12.01 -22.10
N GLU A 263 -25.99 -11.02 -21.99
CA GLU A 263 -25.07 -10.61 -23.05
C GLU A 263 -24.14 -11.75 -23.46
N ILE A 264 -23.56 -12.47 -22.48
CA ILE A 264 -22.69 -13.61 -22.76
C ILE A 264 -23.51 -14.77 -23.34
N VAL A 265 -24.70 -15.02 -22.78
CA VAL A 265 -25.59 -16.09 -23.26
C VAL A 265 -26.02 -15.84 -24.71
N GLN A 266 -26.36 -14.60 -25.06
CA GLN A 266 -26.69 -14.21 -26.43
C GLN A 266 -25.53 -14.50 -27.39
N LYS A 267 -24.29 -14.13 -27.02
CA LYS A 267 -23.11 -14.41 -27.86
C LYS A 267 -22.83 -15.91 -28.02
N LEU A 268 -23.05 -16.70 -26.97
CA LEU A 268 -22.96 -18.16 -27.07
C LEU A 268 -24.06 -18.74 -27.97
N ASN A 269 -25.31 -18.27 -27.86
CA ASN A 269 -26.42 -18.72 -28.70
C ASN A 269 -26.27 -18.31 -30.17
N GLU A 270 -25.72 -17.12 -30.43
CA GLU A 270 -25.32 -16.70 -31.78
C GLU A 270 -24.25 -17.66 -32.35
N THR A 271 -23.35 -18.21 -31.52
CA THR A 271 -22.35 -19.20 -31.96
C THR A 271 -22.98 -20.53 -32.36
N ILE A 272 -24.00 -20.98 -31.61
CA ILE A 272 -24.76 -22.19 -31.92
C ILE A 272 -25.54 -22.00 -33.24
N SER A 273 -26.13 -20.82 -33.43
CA SER A 273 -27.01 -20.51 -34.56
C SER A 273 -26.24 -20.19 -35.86
N ASN A 274 -25.16 -19.41 -35.78
CA ASN A 274 -24.31 -19.01 -36.89
C ASN A 274 -23.00 -19.80 -36.85
N LYS A 275 -22.99 -20.98 -37.48
CA LYS A 275 -21.88 -21.97 -37.44
C LYS A 275 -20.48 -21.43 -37.81
N GLU A 276 -20.36 -20.26 -38.46
CA GLU A 276 -19.10 -19.75 -39.02
C GLU A 276 -18.57 -18.42 -38.44
N ARG A 277 -19.39 -17.57 -37.81
CA ARG A 277 -18.95 -16.19 -37.43
C ARG A 277 -18.38 -16.02 -36.03
N ILE A 278 -18.74 -16.88 -35.07
CA ILE A 278 -18.34 -16.71 -33.64
C ILE A 278 -17.52 -17.90 -33.12
N THR A 279 -17.42 -18.99 -33.88
CA THR A 279 -16.35 -19.98 -33.65
C THR A 279 -15.01 -19.25 -33.84
N ASN A 280 -14.04 -19.44 -32.93
CA ASN A 280 -12.77 -18.71 -32.88
C ASN A 280 -12.85 -17.30 -32.25
N SER A 281 -13.70 -17.11 -31.23
CA SER A 281 -13.84 -15.83 -30.54
C SER A 281 -12.99 -15.73 -29.27
N LEU A 282 -12.40 -14.56 -29.03
CA LEU A 282 -11.73 -14.18 -27.79
C LEU A 282 -12.65 -13.25 -26.99
N MET A 283 -13.12 -13.71 -25.83
CA MET A 283 -13.93 -12.95 -24.89
C MET A 283 -13.05 -12.45 -23.75
N LEU A 284 -13.06 -11.13 -23.52
CA LEU A 284 -12.32 -10.51 -22.43
C LEU A 284 -13.22 -10.27 -21.23
N LEU A 285 -12.77 -10.65 -20.04
CA LEU A 285 -13.44 -10.33 -18.78
C LEU A 285 -12.57 -9.38 -17.97
N ILE A 286 -12.90 -8.09 -17.97
CA ILE A 286 -12.15 -7.04 -17.29
C ILE A 286 -12.74 -6.72 -15.92
N GLY A 287 -11.86 -6.45 -14.97
CA GLY A 287 -12.21 -5.96 -13.64
C GLY A 287 -10.96 -5.80 -12.76
N ASN A 288 -11.06 -5.02 -11.69
CA ASN A 288 -9.98 -4.87 -10.71
C ASN A 288 -9.48 -6.22 -10.14
N ALA A 289 -8.28 -6.22 -9.57
CA ALA A 289 -7.77 -7.37 -8.84
C ALA A 289 -8.72 -7.73 -7.69
N GLY A 290 -9.02 -9.03 -7.53
CA GLY A 290 -9.89 -9.50 -6.45
C GLY A 290 -11.38 -9.19 -6.59
N CYS A 291 -11.86 -8.69 -7.74
CA CYS A 291 -13.28 -8.42 -7.95
C CYS A 291 -14.16 -9.67 -8.18
N GLY A 292 -13.55 -10.86 -8.31
CA GLY A 292 -14.27 -12.12 -8.44
C GLY A 292 -14.39 -12.69 -9.86
N LYS A 293 -13.50 -12.33 -10.79
CA LYS A 293 -13.51 -12.83 -12.20
C LYS A 293 -13.58 -14.35 -12.30
N SER A 294 -12.67 -15.05 -11.63
CA SER A 294 -12.59 -16.51 -11.60
C SER A 294 -13.87 -17.14 -11.01
N THR A 295 -14.41 -16.55 -9.95
CA THR A 295 -15.66 -16.98 -9.30
C THR A 295 -16.87 -16.74 -10.21
N PHE A 296 -16.91 -15.60 -10.92
CA PHE A 296 -17.98 -15.28 -11.85
C PHE A 296 -18.04 -16.25 -13.03
N ILE A 297 -16.92 -16.62 -13.65
CA ILE A 297 -16.94 -17.56 -14.79
C ILE A 297 -17.50 -18.93 -14.36
N ARG A 298 -17.13 -19.40 -13.16
CA ARG A 298 -17.68 -20.64 -12.59
C ARG A 298 -19.15 -20.50 -12.26
N TYR A 299 -19.58 -19.39 -11.68
CA TYR A 299 -20.99 -19.08 -11.45
C TYR A 299 -21.80 -19.06 -12.75
N PHE A 300 -21.25 -18.44 -13.78
CA PHE A 300 -21.85 -18.37 -15.11
C PHE A 300 -22.05 -19.77 -15.69
N LYS A 301 -21.05 -20.66 -15.59
CA LYS A 301 -21.16 -22.06 -16.02
C LYS A 301 -22.17 -22.86 -15.17
N GLU A 302 -21.95 -22.93 -13.86
CA GLU A 302 -22.59 -23.89 -12.95
C GLU A 302 -23.99 -23.45 -12.49
N VAL A 303 -24.35 -22.17 -12.65
CA VAL A 303 -25.65 -21.65 -12.21
C VAL A 303 -26.41 -20.99 -13.36
N ILE A 304 -25.80 -20.04 -14.08
CA ILE A 304 -26.52 -19.33 -15.15
C ILE A 304 -26.80 -20.28 -16.32
N LEU A 305 -25.76 -20.85 -16.92
CA LEU A 305 -25.92 -21.71 -18.09
C LEU A 305 -26.60 -23.02 -17.72
N SER A 306 -26.05 -23.80 -16.79
CA SER A 306 -26.56 -25.14 -16.50
C SER A 306 -28.02 -25.15 -16.01
N LYS A 307 -28.43 -24.18 -15.19
CA LYS A 307 -29.77 -24.15 -14.57
C LYS A 307 -30.78 -23.30 -15.34
N LYS A 308 -30.38 -22.18 -15.95
CA LYS A 308 -31.30 -21.29 -16.68
C LYS A 308 -31.32 -21.52 -18.20
N TYR A 309 -30.23 -22.00 -18.79
CA TYR A 309 -30.08 -22.20 -20.23
C TYR A 309 -29.48 -23.60 -20.54
N PRO A 310 -30.13 -24.69 -20.12
CA PRO A 310 -29.56 -26.04 -20.19
C PRO A 310 -29.22 -26.45 -21.61
N ASP A 311 -30.04 -26.10 -22.60
CA ASP A 311 -29.80 -26.42 -24.02
C ASP A 311 -28.50 -25.79 -24.54
N THR A 312 -28.27 -24.51 -24.22
CA THR A 312 -27.02 -23.81 -24.52
C THR A 312 -25.85 -24.46 -23.79
N SER A 313 -26.03 -24.77 -22.49
CA SER A 313 -24.99 -25.38 -21.66
C SER A 313 -24.54 -26.73 -22.19
N LEU A 314 -25.45 -27.52 -22.75
CA LEU A 314 -25.15 -28.83 -23.32
C LEU A 314 -24.33 -28.74 -24.61
N PHE A 315 -24.15 -27.57 -25.22
CA PHE A 315 -23.33 -27.43 -26.42
C PHE A 315 -21.84 -27.20 -26.12
N PHE A 316 -21.45 -26.90 -24.88
CA PHE A 316 -20.09 -26.49 -24.56
C PHE A 316 -19.40 -27.39 -23.55
N ASP A 317 -18.10 -27.63 -23.76
CA ASP A 317 -17.19 -28.22 -22.78
C ASP A 317 -16.29 -27.14 -22.18
N TRP A 318 -16.20 -27.08 -20.86
CA TRP A 318 -15.43 -26.05 -20.18
C TRP A 318 -14.07 -26.58 -19.74
N VAL A 319 -13.01 -25.92 -20.22
CA VAL A 319 -11.62 -26.22 -19.87
C VAL A 319 -11.02 -25.05 -19.11
N PHE A 320 -10.88 -25.20 -17.79
CA PHE A 320 -10.22 -24.20 -16.94
C PHE A 320 -8.72 -24.49 -16.85
N LEU A 321 -7.91 -23.50 -17.21
CA LEU A 321 -6.46 -23.56 -17.12
C LEU A 321 -6.00 -22.49 -16.13
N ASN A 322 -5.38 -22.92 -15.04
CA ASN A 322 -4.77 -22.00 -14.08
C ASN A 322 -3.42 -21.51 -14.64
N MET A 323 -3.37 -20.25 -15.08
CA MET A 323 -2.17 -19.70 -15.69
C MET A 323 -1.06 -19.41 -14.68
N ASN A 324 -1.29 -19.52 -13.37
CA ASN A 324 -0.19 -19.49 -12.40
C ASN A 324 0.75 -20.70 -12.56
N ASP A 325 0.25 -21.83 -13.06
CA ASP A 325 1.00 -23.08 -13.20
C ASP A 325 1.72 -23.21 -14.56
N ALA A 326 1.56 -22.19 -15.43
CA ALA A 326 2.11 -22.20 -16.79
C ALA A 326 3.62 -21.82 -16.80
N PRO A 327 4.44 -22.44 -17.65
CA PRO A 327 5.83 -22.03 -17.83
C PRO A 327 5.91 -20.61 -18.39
N ILE A 328 6.96 -19.87 -18.03
CA ILE A 328 7.17 -18.47 -18.43
C ILE A 328 7.77 -18.38 -19.83
N ASN A 329 8.47 -19.44 -20.27
CA ASN A 329 9.08 -19.51 -21.60
C ASN A 329 8.01 -19.58 -22.70
N GLU A 330 8.12 -18.69 -23.70
CA GLU A 330 7.21 -18.60 -24.84
C GLU A 330 7.09 -19.91 -25.62
N THR A 331 8.14 -20.72 -25.75
CA THR A 331 8.01 -21.98 -26.50
C THR A 331 7.34 -23.08 -25.70
N GLU A 332 7.65 -23.16 -24.39
CA GLU A 332 7.13 -24.21 -23.51
C GLU A 332 5.65 -24.03 -23.18
N ILE A 333 5.16 -22.78 -23.14
CA ILE A 333 3.76 -22.51 -22.79
C ILE A 333 2.78 -23.08 -23.80
N TYR A 334 3.09 -23.02 -25.11
CA TYR A 334 2.23 -23.59 -26.15
C TYR A 334 2.10 -25.10 -26.01
N ASP A 335 3.21 -25.80 -25.74
CA ASP A 335 3.21 -27.25 -25.53
C ASP A 335 2.49 -27.66 -24.24
N TRP A 336 2.71 -26.91 -23.16
CA TRP A 336 2.02 -27.10 -21.89
C TRP A 336 0.50 -26.95 -22.05
N LEU A 337 0.05 -25.90 -22.75
CA LEU A 337 -1.37 -25.63 -23.02
C LEU A 337 -2.00 -26.77 -23.82
N LYS A 338 -1.37 -27.18 -24.92
CA LYS A 338 -1.87 -28.32 -25.73
C LYS A 338 -2.09 -29.55 -24.85
N SER A 339 -1.09 -29.92 -24.05
CA SER A 339 -1.18 -31.07 -23.14
C SER A 339 -2.29 -30.92 -22.09
N LYS A 340 -2.46 -29.74 -21.48
CA LYS A 340 -3.51 -29.50 -20.48
C LYS A 340 -4.91 -29.50 -21.08
N VAL A 341 -5.09 -28.92 -22.27
CA VAL A 341 -6.37 -28.90 -22.97
C VAL A 341 -6.78 -30.31 -23.38
N ILE A 342 -5.86 -31.09 -23.97
CA ILE A 342 -6.10 -32.50 -24.32
C ILE A 342 -6.56 -33.29 -23.08
N LYS A 343 -5.81 -33.16 -21.97
CA LYS A 343 -6.14 -33.86 -20.71
C LYS A 343 -7.54 -33.50 -20.20
N ASN A 344 -7.91 -32.21 -20.22
CA ASN A 344 -9.21 -31.76 -19.74
C ASN A 344 -10.36 -32.20 -20.65
N ILE A 345 -10.20 -32.14 -21.98
CA ILE A 345 -11.21 -32.67 -22.91
C ILE A 345 -11.42 -34.16 -22.66
N LYS A 346 -10.34 -34.95 -22.53
CA LYS A 346 -10.46 -36.38 -22.17
C LYS A 346 -11.19 -36.58 -20.84
N LYS A 347 -10.94 -35.73 -19.83
CA LYS A 347 -11.62 -35.77 -18.53
C LYS A 347 -13.12 -35.46 -18.62
N CYS A 348 -13.52 -34.49 -19.45
CA CYS A 348 -14.94 -34.15 -19.70
C CYS A 348 -15.71 -35.32 -20.34
N HIS A 349 -15.02 -36.18 -21.08
CA HIS A 349 -15.58 -37.32 -21.81
C HIS A 349 -15.02 -38.64 -21.27
N SER A 350 -15.03 -38.82 -19.95
CA SER A 350 -14.44 -39.99 -19.27
C SER A 350 -15.10 -41.32 -19.64
N ASN A 351 -16.32 -41.28 -20.20
CA ASN A 351 -17.05 -42.42 -20.75
C ASN A 351 -16.49 -42.90 -22.11
N ILE A 352 -15.65 -42.11 -22.78
CA ILE A 352 -15.03 -42.46 -24.07
C ILE A 352 -13.65 -43.04 -23.81
N ASN A 353 -13.41 -44.25 -24.34
CA ASN A 353 -12.05 -44.79 -24.39
C ASN A 353 -11.30 -44.22 -25.60
N PHE A 354 -10.46 -43.21 -25.35
CA PHE A 354 -9.63 -42.54 -26.36
C PHE A 354 -8.46 -43.39 -26.87
N GLU A 355 -8.12 -44.49 -26.17
CA GLU A 355 -7.05 -45.41 -26.55
C GLU A 355 -7.58 -46.53 -27.47
N ASN A 356 -8.89 -46.66 -27.62
CA ASN A 356 -9.50 -47.64 -28.52
C ASN A 356 -9.27 -47.23 -29.99
N PHE A 357 -8.79 -48.16 -30.82
CA PHE A 357 -8.56 -47.96 -32.24
C PHE A 357 -9.78 -47.41 -32.99
N SER A 358 -10.99 -47.88 -32.67
CA SER A 358 -12.22 -47.38 -33.30
C SER A 358 -12.51 -45.90 -32.99
N THR A 359 -12.07 -45.41 -31.83
CA THR A 359 -12.13 -43.98 -31.46
C THR A 359 -11.05 -43.20 -32.20
N ILE A 360 -9.82 -43.72 -32.21
CA ILE A 360 -8.68 -43.11 -32.91
C ILE A 360 -8.99 -42.95 -34.41
N GLU A 361 -9.58 -43.97 -35.04
CA GLU A 361 -10.02 -43.93 -36.43
C GLU A 361 -11.07 -42.84 -36.68
N LYS A 362 -12.02 -42.64 -35.74
CA LYS A 362 -12.98 -41.54 -35.84
C LYS A 362 -12.34 -40.17 -35.66
N ILE A 363 -11.36 -40.04 -34.76
CA ILE A 363 -10.62 -38.78 -34.55
C ILE A 363 -9.89 -38.37 -35.82
N PHE A 364 -9.20 -39.32 -36.45
CA PHE A 364 -8.40 -39.08 -37.65
C PHE A 364 -9.12 -39.44 -38.96
N LYS A 365 -10.46 -39.49 -38.95
CA LYS A 365 -11.26 -39.93 -40.09
C LYS A 365 -10.88 -39.22 -41.39
N LYS A 366 -10.70 -37.89 -41.35
CA LYS A 366 -10.31 -37.09 -42.52
C LYS A 366 -8.94 -37.48 -43.05
N THR A 367 -7.95 -37.67 -42.17
CA THR A 367 -6.60 -38.13 -42.55
C THR A 367 -6.68 -39.50 -43.23
N ILE A 368 -7.41 -40.44 -42.62
CA ILE A 368 -7.54 -41.80 -43.12
C ILE A 368 -8.23 -41.81 -44.49
N THR A 369 -9.35 -41.08 -44.64
CA THR A 369 -10.06 -40.97 -45.93
C THR A 369 -9.20 -40.32 -47.02
N ASN A 370 -8.39 -39.30 -46.67
CA ASN A 370 -7.46 -38.70 -47.61
C ASN A 370 -6.34 -39.66 -48.04
N PHE A 371 -5.83 -40.47 -47.12
CA PHE A 371 -4.86 -41.53 -47.43
C PHE A 371 -5.48 -42.60 -48.34
N GLU A 372 -6.66 -43.09 -48.00
CA GLU A 372 -7.43 -44.10 -48.75
C GLU A 372 -7.71 -43.69 -50.20
N ASN A 373 -8.12 -42.43 -50.39
CA ASN A 373 -8.43 -41.88 -51.71
C ASN A 373 -7.19 -41.41 -52.48
N GLY A 374 -6.10 -41.12 -51.76
CA GLY A 374 -4.83 -40.65 -52.32
C GLY A 374 -3.83 -41.79 -52.52
N ILE A 375 -2.61 -41.59 -52.00
CA ILE A 375 -1.48 -42.54 -52.16
C ILE A 375 -1.76 -43.95 -51.62
N GLY A 376 -2.63 -44.08 -50.61
CA GLY A 376 -3.01 -45.37 -50.03
C GLY A 376 -3.81 -46.25 -51.00
N SER A 377 -4.41 -45.66 -52.05
CA SER A 377 -5.09 -46.42 -53.10
C SER A 377 -4.16 -47.38 -53.84
N LEU A 378 -2.87 -47.05 -53.94
CA LEU A 378 -1.82 -47.89 -54.56
C LEU A 378 -1.50 -49.15 -53.74
N LEU A 379 -1.92 -49.19 -52.47
CA LEU A 379 -1.63 -50.28 -51.55
C LEU A 379 -2.83 -51.20 -51.31
N LYS A 380 -3.97 -50.98 -51.97
CA LYS A 380 -5.22 -51.75 -51.77
C LYS A 380 -5.04 -53.25 -52.04
N ASP A 381 -4.20 -53.61 -53.00
CA ASP A 381 -3.93 -55.01 -53.36
C ASP A 381 -2.96 -55.71 -52.39
N ASN A 382 -2.38 -55.00 -51.43
CA ASN A 382 -1.52 -55.54 -50.37
C ASN A 382 -1.98 -55.08 -48.97
N PRO A 383 -2.93 -55.80 -48.34
CA PRO A 383 -3.53 -55.41 -47.06
C PRO A 383 -2.52 -55.23 -45.92
N ASN A 384 -1.45 -56.01 -45.91
CA ASN A 384 -0.43 -55.94 -44.85
C ASN A 384 0.37 -54.64 -44.94
N LYS A 385 0.86 -54.28 -46.13
CA LYS A 385 1.56 -52.99 -46.35
C LYS A 385 0.63 -51.80 -46.14
N TYR A 386 -0.63 -51.91 -46.56
CA TYR A 386 -1.63 -50.88 -46.32
C TYR A 386 -1.82 -50.60 -44.82
N ASN A 387 -1.97 -51.65 -44.01
CA ASN A 387 -2.17 -51.52 -42.57
C ASN A 387 -0.91 -51.01 -41.85
N GLU A 388 0.27 -51.40 -42.31
CA GLU A 388 1.56 -50.90 -41.79
C GLU A 388 1.71 -49.38 -42.02
N GLU A 389 1.45 -48.90 -43.24
CA GLU A 389 1.49 -47.47 -43.55
C GLU A 389 0.39 -46.70 -42.80
N LYS A 390 -0.83 -47.25 -42.70
CA LYS A 390 -1.91 -46.66 -41.90
C LYS A 390 -1.51 -46.55 -40.42
N TYR A 391 -0.84 -47.56 -39.87
CA TYR A 391 -0.30 -47.51 -38.51
C TYR A 391 0.74 -46.39 -38.35
N ASN A 392 1.70 -46.30 -39.27
CA ASN A 392 2.75 -45.27 -39.22
C ASN A 392 2.16 -43.86 -39.25
N ILE A 393 1.21 -43.59 -40.16
CA ILE A 393 0.52 -42.30 -40.24
C ILE A 393 -0.19 -41.97 -38.92
N LEU A 394 -0.94 -42.92 -38.35
CA LEU A 394 -1.67 -42.71 -37.11
C LEU A 394 -0.74 -42.51 -35.92
N LYS A 395 0.36 -43.26 -35.84
CA LYS A 395 1.37 -43.11 -34.80
C LYS A 395 1.96 -41.70 -34.82
N THR A 396 2.39 -41.21 -35.98
CA THR A 396 2.95 -39.86 -36.12
C THR A 396 1.92 -38.77 -35.75
N GLN A 397 0.65 -38.93 -36.16
CA GLN A 397 -0.39 -37.94 -35.81
C GLN A 397 -0.82 -37.99 -34.33
N LEU A 398 -0.70 -39.13 -33.66
CA LEU A 398 -0.92 -39.24 -32.22
C LEU A 398 0.19 -38.58 -31.40
N GLU A 399 1.43 -38.64 -31.89
CA GLU A 399 2.60 -38.03 -31.24
C GLU A 399 2.62 -36.49 -31.39
N ASP A 400 2.14 -35.96 -32.52
CA ASP A 400 2.00 -34.51 -32.72
C ASP A 400 0.80 -33.94 -31.96
N LYS A 401 1.08 -33.29 -30.82
CA LYS A 401 0.06 -32.67 -29.95
C LYS A 401 -0.81 -31.63 -30.66
N ASN A 402 -0.27 -30.91 -31.64
CA ASN A 402 -1.01 -29.86 -32.35
C ASN A 402 -2.07 -30.50 -33.26
N ILE A 403 -1.63 -31.46 -34.08
CA ILE A 403 -2.51 -32.22 -34.98
C ILE A 403 -3.53 -33.03 -34.17
N TYR A 404 -3.10 -33.68 -33.09
CA TYR A 404 -3.99 -34.45 -32.23
C TYR A 404 -5.07 -33.57 -31.60
N LEU A 405 -4.70 -32.41 -31.03
CA LEU A 405 -5.67 -31.50 -30.41
C LEU A 405 -6.66 -30.95 -31.44
N GLU A 406 -6.21 -30.56 -32.64
CA GLU A 406 -7.08 -30.06 -33.70
C GLU A 406 -8.13 -31.10 -34.10
N ASN A 407 -7.71 -32.35 -34.31
CA ASN A 407 -8.59 -33.44 -34.69
C ASN A 407 -9.49 -33.90 -33.52
N LEU A 408 -8.98 -33.86 -32.28
CA LEU A 408 -9.76 -34.17 -31.08
C LEU A 408 -10.92 -33.18 -30.90
N ILE A 409 -10.66 -31.88 -31.07
CA ILE A 409 -11.71 -30.85 -31.00
C ILE A 409 -12.75 -31.05 -32.10
N LYS A 410 -12.32 -31.34 -33.35
CA LYS A 410 -13.25 -31.65 -34.45
C LYS A 410 -14.08 -32.89 -34.15
N TYR A 411 -13.47 -33.96 -33.65
CA TYR A 411 -14.17 -35.17 -33.26
C TYR A 411 -15.26 -34.89 -32.21
N VAL A 412 -14.92 -34.16 -31.15
CA VAL A 412 -15.87 -33.80 -30.09
C VAL A 412 -17.00 -32.89 -30.62
N ALA A 413 -16.68 -31.93 -31.49
CA ALA A 413 -17.67 -31.05 -32.11
C ALA A 413 -18.60 -31.80 -33.08
N ASP A 414 -18.07 -32.71 -33.89
CA ASP A 414 -18.83 -33.37 -34.95
C ASP A 414 -19.67 -34.53 -34.43
N PHE A 415 -19.09 -35.37 -33.56
CA PHE A 415 -19.74 -36.59 -33.05
C PHE A 415 -20.53 -36.36 -31.76
N HIS A 416 -20.09 -35.43 -30.90
CA HIS A 416 -20.73 -35.18 -29.60
C HIS A 416 -21.43 -33.82 -29.51
N LYS A 417 -21.35 -33.00 -30.57
CA LYS A 417 -21.95 -31.65 -30.65
C LYS A 417 -21.49 -30.74 -29.51
N LYS A 418 -20.24 -30.88 -29.10
CA LYS A 418 -19.61 -30.10 -28.03
C LYS A 418 -18.50 -29.21 -28.58
N LEU A 419 -18.52 -27.92 -28.25
CA LEU A 419 -17.45 -26.97 -28.55
C LEU A 419 -16.68 -26.61 -27.27
N PRO A 420 -15.35 -26.63 -27.26
CA PRO A 420 -14.59 -26.26 -26.08
C PRO A 420 -14.59 -24.74 -25.85
N ILE A 421 -14.85 -24.35 -24.60
CA ILE A 421 -14.59 -23.03 -24.04
C ILE A 421 -13.35 -23.15 -23.15
N ILE A 422 -12.26 -22.48 -23.55
CA ILE A 422 -10.98 -22.51 -22.84
C ILE A 422 -10.88 -21.22 -22.01
N VAL A 423 -10.75 -21.37 -20.69
CA VAL A 423 -10.61 -20.25 -19.75
C VAL A 423 -9.16 -20.18 -19.28
N LEU A 424 -8.48 -19.07 -19.59
CA LEU A 424 -7.11 -18.78 -19.15
C LEU A 424 -7.17 -18.05 -17.79
N ASP A 425 -7.50 -18.77 -16.73
CA ASP A 425 -7.75 -18.22 -15.38
C ASP A 425 -6.46 -17.71 -14.72
N ASN A 426 -6.58 -16.75 -13.79
CA ASN A 426 -5.45 -16.09 -13.09
C ASN A 426 -4.41 -15.38 -13.98
N SER A 427 -4.68 -15.18 -15.27
CA SER A 427 -3.80 -14.42 -16.17
C SER A 427 -3.48 -13.00 -15.66
N ASP A 428 -4.41 -12.40 -14.91
CA ASP A 428 -4.32 -11.06 -14.35
C ASP A 428 -3.40 -10.95 -13.12
N LYS A 429 -2.84 -12.05 -12.60
CA LYS A 429 -1.91 -12.04 -11.45
C LYS A 429 -0.43 -11.91 -11.84
N ARG A 430 -0.13 -11.98 -13.14
CA ARG A 430 1.24 -11.98 -13.67
C ARG A 430 1.80 -10.57 -13.91
N THR A 431 3.08 -10.49 -14.28
CA THR A 431 3.71 -9.24 -14.71
C THR A 431 3.07 -8.71 -16.00
N GLU A 432 3.38 -7.47 -16.36
CA GLU A 432 2.80 -6.82 -17.53
C GLU A 432 3.22 -7.51 -18.85
N THR A 433 4.49 -7.87 -18.98
CA THR A 433 5.02 -8.62 -20.13
C THR A 433 4.39 -9.99 -20.25
N GLU A 434 4.21 -10.70 -19.14
CA GLU A 434 3.53 -12.00 -19.14
C GLU A 434 2.03 -11.86 -19.46
N GLN A 435 1.36 -10.80 -19.00
CA GLN A 435 -0.03 -10.54 -19.37
C GLN A 435 -0.18 -10.32 -20.88
N LEU A 436 0.76 -9.63 -21.52
CA LEU A 436 0.81 -9.51 -22.98
C LEU A 436 1.04 -10.86 -23.67
N LEU A 437 1.93 -11.70 -23.12
CA LEU A 437 2.10 -13.07 -23.61
C LEU A 437 0.78 -13.87 -23.51
N MET A 438 0.02 -13.73 -22.41
CA MET A 438 -1.29 -14.40 -22.27
C MET A 438 -2.28 -13.97 -23.35
N PHE A 439 -2.21 -12.71 -23.80
CA PHE A 439 -3.01 -12.27 -24.95
C PHE A 439 -2.57 -12.93 -26.25
N GLN A 440 -1.27 -12.99 -26.53
CA GLN A 440 -0.76 -13.64 -27.73
C GLN A 440 -1.15 -15.12 -27.76
N VAL A 441 -1.02 -15.79 -26.62
CA VAL A 441 -1.46 -17.17 -26.41
C VAL A 441 -2.97 -17.32 -26.66
N ALA A 442 -3.79 -16.43 -26.12
CA ALA A 442 -5.23 -16.46 -26.31
C ALA A 442 -5.62 -16.27 -27.79
N GLN A 443 -4.94 -15.34 -28.48
CA GLN A 443 -5.09 -15.09 -29.91
C GLN A 443 -4.70 -16.30 -30.74
N TRP A 444 -3.56 -16.92 -30.43
CA TRP A 444 -3.11 -18.15 -31.09
C TRP A 444 -4.09 -19.31 -30.89
N LEU A 445 -4.59 -19.51 -29.66
CA LEU A 445 -5.57 -20.57 -29.39
C LEU A 445 -6.82 -20.41 -30.25
N ARG A 446 -7.39 -19.20 -30.28
CA ARG A 446 -8.61 -18.95 -31.06
C ARG A 446 -8.37 -19.03 -32.57
N SER A 447 -7.20 -18.64 -33.08
CA SER A 447 -6.93 -18.67 -34.53
C SER A 447 -6.61 -20.08 -35.03
N THR A 448 -5.99 -20.90 -34.17
CA THR A 448 -5.49 -22.23 -34.54
C THR A 448 -6.54 -23.31 -34.33
N PHE A 449 -7.32 -23.23 -33.26
CA PHE A 449 -8.29 -24.26 -32.89
C PHE A 449 -9.71 -23.74 -32.91
N LYS A 450 -10.65 -24.62 -33.28
CA LYS A 450 -12.08 -24.32 -33.26
C LYS A 450 -12.60 -24.27 -31.82
N CYS A 451 -12.42 -23.14 -31.14
CA CYS A 451 -12.79 -22.95 -29.74
C CYS A 451 -13.27 -21.52 -29.44
N ILE A 452 -13.74 -21.30 -28.21
CA ILE A 452 -13.94 -19.97 -27.62
C ILE A 452 -12.92 -19.81 -26.50
N VAL A 453 -12.28 -18.65 -26.41
CA VAL A 453 -11.29 -18.35 -25.37
C VAL A 453 -11.83 -17.26 -24.45
N PHE A 454 -11.85 -17.51 -23.14
CA PHE A 454 -12.07 -16.49 -22.11
C PHE A 454 -10.73 -16.07 -21.50
N LEU A 455 -10.45 -14.76 -21.52
CA LEU A 455 -9.26 -14.17 -20.94
C LEU A 455 -9.64 -13.11 -19.89
N PRO A 456 -9.57 -13.44 -18.59
CA PRO A 456 -9.72 -12.49 -17.48
C PRO A 456 -8.52 -11.55 -17.36
N LEU A 457 -8.77 -10.25 -17.16
CA LEU A 457 -7.75 -9.19 -17.16
C LEU A 457 -8.04 -8.10 -16.13
N ARG A 458 -7.02 -7.29 -15.80
CA ARG A 458 -7.19 -6.06 -15.02
C ARG A 458 -7.68 -4.91 -15.90
N ASP A 459 -8.50 -4.03 -15.32
CA ASP A 459 -8.99 -2.82 -15.99
C ASP A 459 -7.85 -1.91 -16.46
N VAL A 460 -6.82 -1.74 -15.62
CA VAL A 460 -5.65 -0.89 -15.91
C VAL A 460 -4.84 -1.45 -17.09
N THR A 461 -4.59 -2.78 -17.11
CA THR A 461 -3.90 -3.45 -18.22
C THR A 461 -4.66 -3.26 -19.52
N TYR A 462 -5.97 -3.50 -19.50
CA TYR A 462 -6.80 -3.28 -20.69
C TYR A 462 -6.74 -1.83 -21.16
N ASP A 463 -6.88 -0.85 -20.25
CA ASP A 463 -6.86 0.56 -20.64
C ASP A 463 -5.54 1.02 -21.24
N LYS A 464 -4.42 0.51 -20.75
CA LYS A 464 -3.09 0.81 -21.27
C LYS A 464 -2.89 0.25 -22.69
N TYR A 465 -3.34 -0.98 -22.92
CA TYR A 465 -3.03 -1.72 -24.15
C TYR A 465 -4.16 -1.80 -25.17
N LYS A 466 -5.38 -1.33 -24.89
CA LYS A 466 -6.54 -1.39 -25.82
C LYS A 466 -6.32 -0.74 -27.20
N LYS A 467 -5.32 0.13 -27.32
CA LYS A 467 -4.93 0.79 -28.59
C LYS A 467 -3.70 0.15 -29.25
N GLN A 468 -3.15 -0.91 -28.66
CA GLN A 468 -1.94 -1.56 -29.13
C GLN A 468 -2.26 -3.02 -29.51
N PRO A 469 -1.56 -3.57 -30.51
CA PRO A 469 -1.62 -4.98 -30.79
C PRO A 469 -1.09 -5.79 -29.60
N PRO A 470 -1.71 -6.93 -29.26
CA PRO A 470 -2.78 -7.63 -29.99
C PRO A 470 -4.23 -7.31 -29.53
N ILE A 471 -4.45 -6.36 -28.62
CA ILE A 471 -5.76 -6.12 -27.98
C ILE A 471 -6.67 -5.25 -28.84
N ASP A 472 -6.10 -4.31 -29.60
CA ASP A 472 -6.79 -3.45 -30.57
C ASP A 472 -7.70 -4.22 -31.55
N THR A 473 -7.38 -5.49 -31.82
CA THR A 473 -8.17 -6.38 -32.70
C THR A 473 -9.45 -6.94 -32.07
N VAL A 474 -9.65 -6.80 -30.75
CA VAL A 474 -10.80 -7.39 -30.05
C VAL A 474 -12.04 -6.52 -30.26
N VAL A 475 -13.13 -7.15 -30.72
CA VAL A 475 -14.41 -6.48 -30.95
C VAL A 475 -15.02 -6.05 -29.62
N LYS A 476 -15.47 -4.78 -29.54
CA LYS A 476 -16.06 -4.18 -28.32
C LYS A 476 -17.16 -5.04 -27.68
N ASP A 477 -17.97 -5.73 -28.49
CA ASP A 477 -19.08 -6.57 -28.04
C ASP A 477 -18.65 -7.88 -27.35
N LEU A 478 -17.35 -8.20 -27.35
CA LEU A 478 -16.75 -9.35 -26.67
C LEU A 478 -15.96 -8.93 -25.42
N ILE A 479 -16.09 -7.67 -25.00
CA ILE A 479 -15.37 -7.09 -23.86
C ILE A 479 -16.36 -6.83 -22.73
N PHE A 480 -16.26 -7.67 -21.71
CA PHE A 480 -17.19 -7.74 -20.60
C PHE A 480 -16.54 -7.23 -19.33
N ARG A 481 -17.23 -6.39 -18.58
CA ARG A 481 -16.75 -5.85 -17.31
C ARG A 481 -17.58 -6.35 -16.14
N ILE A 482 -16.90 -6.71 -15.05
CA ILE A 482 -17.51 -6.97 -13.75
C ILE A 482 -16.98 -6.00 -12.69
N ASP A 483 -17.89 -5.51 -11.85
CA ASP A 483 -17.52 -4.78 -10.64
C ASP A 483 -17.34 -5.77 -9.48
N PRO A 484 -16.54 -5.43 -8.45
CA PRO A 484 -16.50 -6.21 -7.23
C PRO A 484 -17.91 -6.37 -6.63
N ALA A 485 -18.11 -7.44 -5.86
CA ALA A 485 -19.27 -7.60 -4.98
C ALA A 485 -19.07 -6.82 -3.66
N ASP A 486 -20.17 -6.57 -2.95
CA ASP A 486 -20.14 -6.00 -1.61
C ASP A 486 -19.57 -7.01 -0.61
N LEU A 487 -18.53 -6.61 0.12
CA LEU A 487 -17.81 -7.46 1.08
C LEU A 487 -18.73 -8.04 2.14
N LEU A 488 -19.57 -7.19 2.75
CA LEU A 488 -20.43 -7.61 3.84
C LEU A 488 -21.51 -8.58 3.34
N LYS A 489 -22.01 -8.38 2.11
CA LYS A 489 -22.88 -9.36 1.47
C LYS A 489 -22.16 -10.69 1.27
N VAL A 490 -20.90 -10.69 0.80
CA VAL A 490 -20.10 -11.91 0.62
C VAL A 490 -19.92 -12.65 1.95
N LEU A 491 -19.50 -11.96 3.01
CA LEU A 491 -19.33 -12.57 4.34
C LEU A 491 -20.67 -13.09 4.89
N GLN A 492 -21.77 -12.35 4.68
CA GLN A 492 -23.11 -12.77 5.08
C GLN A 492 -23.57 -14.04 4.34
N ALA A 493 -23.39 -14.14 3.03
CA ALA A 493 -23.80 -15.33 2.27
C ALA A 493 -22.95 -16.56 2.64
N ARG A 494 -21.67 -16.36 2.93
CA ARG A 494 -20.79 -17.42 3.45
C ARG A 494 -21.24 -17.89 4.83
N PHE A 495 -21.57 -16.96 5.71
CA PHE A 495 -22.14 -17.28 7.02
C PHE A 495 -23.46 -18.05 6.92
N GLU A 496 -24.37 -17.62 6.05
CA GLU A 496 -25.63 -18.34 5.79
C GLU A 496 -25.41 -19.74 5.22
N TYR A 497 -24.35 -19.93 4.43
CA TYR A 497 -23.96 -21.25 3.97
C TYR A 497 -23.41 -22.12 5.11
N ILE A 498 -22.54 -21.56 5.96
CA ILE A 498 -22.03 -22.22 7.17
C ILE A 498 -23.19 -22.67 8.08
N CYS A 499 -24.16 -21.80 8.35
CA CYS A 499 -25.35 -22.12 9.16
C CYS A 499 -26.21 -23.25 8.56
N ARG A 500 -26.21 -23.43 7.24
CA ARG A 500 -26.93 -24.54 6.59
C ARG A 500 -26.19 -25.88 6.69
N LEU A 501 -24.88 -25.85 6.86
CA LEU A 501 -24.04 -27.05 7.01
C LEU A 501 -24.00 -27.55 8.46
N SER A 502 -24.30 -26.68 9.42
CA SER A 502 -24.11 -26.92 10.85
C SER A 502 -25.23 -27.71 11.54
N ASP A 503 -25.79 -28.74 10.88
CA ASP A 503 -26.65 -29.72 11.55
C ASP A 503 -25.84 -30.95 11.97
N THR A 504 -25.95 -31.31 13.26
CA THR A 504 -25.55 -32.57 13.90
C THR A 504 -24.04 -32.92 13.95
N GLN A 505 -23.32 -32.39 14.96
CA GLN A 505 -22.37 -33.15 15.82
C GLN A 505 -21.61 -32.20 16.78
N ASN A 506 -21.36 -32.66 18.01
CA ASN A 506 -20.63 -31.95 19.06
C ASN A 506 -19.16 -32.41 19.08
N GLU A 507 -18.23 -31.50 19.35
CA GLU A 507 -16.81 -31.82 19.60
C GLU A 507 -16.36 -31.26 20.96
N GLU A 508 -15.37 -31.92 21.59
CA GLU A 508 -14.83 -31.60 22.92
C GLU A 508 -13.41 -31.02 22.82
N TYR A 509 -13.07 -30.01 23.64
CA TYR A 509 -11.73 -29.40 23.65
C TYR A 509 -11.14 -29.21 25.05
N ILE A 510 -9.80 -29.22 25.17
CA ILE A 510 -9.01 -29.17 26.41
C ILE A 510 -8.28 -27.81 26.57
N PHE A 511 -8.54 -27.07 27.66
CA PHE A 511 -7.82 -25.84 28.05
C PHE A 511 -6.40 -26.12 28.59
N GLU A 512 -5.56 -25.08 28.73
CA GLU A 512 -4.18 -25.15 29.25
C GLU A 512 -4.06 -25.78 30.65
N ASN A 513 -5.10 -25.65 31.47
CA ASN A 513 -5.26 -26.26 32.79
C ASN A 513 -5.90 -27.66 32.77
N GLY A 514 -6.01 -28.28 31.58
CA GLY A 514 -6.54 -29.64 31.40
C GLY A 514 -8.07 -29.76 31.41
N ILE A 515 -8.79 -28.63 31.55
CA ILE A 515 -10.26 -28.63 31.60
C ILE A 515 -10.82 -28.91 30.21
N ARG A 516 -11.73 -29.88 30.08
CA ARG A 516 -12.41 -30.15 28.80
C ARG A 516 -13.77 -29.46 28.74
N ILE A 517 -14.01 -28.59 27.76
CA ILE A 517 -15.33 -27.99 27.52
C ILE A 517 -15.79 -28.32 26.08
N PRO A 518 -17.01 -28.83 25.91
CA PRO A 518 -17.60 -29.01 24.59
C PRO A 518 -17.97 -27.64 23.98
N ILE A 519 -17.36 -27.29 22.84
CA ILE A 519 -17.84 -26.15 22.04
C ILE A 519 -18.87 -26.72 21.07
N LYS A 520 -20.13 -26.35 21.23
CA LYS A 520 -21.17 -26.70 20.25
C LYS A 520 -20.91 -25.90 18.97
N LYS A 521 -21.08 -26.49 17.78
CA LYS A 521 -21.01 -25.76 16.49
C LYS A 521 -21.91 -24.51 16.47
N GLY A 522 -23.03 -24.53 17.21
CA GLY A 522 -23.88 -23.36 17.43
C GLY A 522 -23.18 -22.16 18.11
N GLU A 523 -22.19 -22.40 18.97
CA GLU A 523 -21.44 -21.34 19.66
C GLU A 523 -20.43 -20.65 18.74
N GLN A 524 -19.79 -21.40 17.83
CA GLN A 524 -18.94 -20.82 16.78
C GLN A 524 -19.75 -19.90 15.84
N ILE A 525 -20.99 -20.29 15.54
CA ILE A 525 -21.93 -19.49 14.73
C ILE A 525 -22.31 -18.20 15.46
N ILE A 526 -22.56 -18.25 16.77
CA ILE A 526 -22.83 -17.04 17.58
C ILE A 526 -21.62 -16.11 17.56
N TYR A 527 -20.40 -16.65 17.69
CA TYR A 527 -19.16 -15.86 17.61
C TYR A 527 -18.98 -15.20 16.24
N PHE A 528 -19.13 -15.95 15.14
CA PHE A 528 -19.08 -15.39 13.78
C PHE A 528 -20.13 -14.28 13.62
N LYS A 529 -21.38 -14.54 14.03
CA LYS A 529 -22.49 -13.57 13.94
C LYS A 529 -22.16 -12.29 14.69
N ALA A 530 -21.57 -12.39 15.87
CA ALA A 530 -21.18 -11.24 16.69
C ALA A 530 -20.11 -10.39 15.98
N ILE A 531 -19.05 -11.01 15.46
CA ILE A 531 -18.00 -10.30 14.70
C ILE A 531 -18.58 -9.65 13.45
N LEU A 532 -19.39 -10.37 12.67
CA LEU A 532 -20.02 -9.82 11.47
C LEU A 532 -20.92 -8.63 11.81
N ASN A 533 -21.73 -8.73 12.85
CA ASN A 533 -22.59 -7.64 13.32
C ASN A 533 -21.78 -6.44 13.81
N MET A 534 -20.67 -6.68 14.51
CA MET A 534 -19.76 -5.63 14.96
C MET A 534 -19.19 -4.83 13.77
N ILE A 535 -18.74 -5.52 12.72
CA ILE A 535 -18.28 -4.86 11.49
C ILE A 535 -19.46 -4.14 10.82
N ARG A 536 -20.64 -4.75 10.77
CA ARG A 536 -21.82 -4.22 10.06
C ARG A 536 -22.53 -3.06 10.76
N ASN A 537 -22.40 -2.93 12.07
CA ASN A 537 -23.08 -1.90 12.85
C ASN A 537 -22.16 -0.69 13.13
N ASN A 538 -20.84 -0.86 13.02
CA ASN A 538 -19.88 0.23 13.23
C ASN A 538 -19.38 0.82 11.89
N ARG A 539 -19.79 2.05 11.57
CA ARG A 539 -19.40 2.75 10.33
C ARG A 539 -17.88 2.90 10.17
N TRP A 540 -17.16 3.13 11.27
CA TRP A 540 -15.70 3.25 11.25
C TRP A 540 -15.04 1.91 10.96
N THR A 541 -15.49 0.83 11.61
CA THR A 541 -15.02 -0.53 11.32
C THR A 541 -15.27 -0.93 9.88
N LYS A 542 -16.48 -0.69 9.34
CA LYS A 542 -16.74 -0.87 7.89
C LYS A 542 -15.72 -0.13 7.05
N THR A 543 -15.47 1.14 7.38
CA THR A 543 -14.56 2.01 6.63
C THR A 543 -13.15 1.43 6.60
N ILE A 544 -12.66 0.85 7.70
CA ILE A 544 -11.37 0.16 7.77
C ILE A 544 -11.35 -1.04 6.81
N PHE A 545 -12.31 -1.96 6.93
CA PHE A 545 -12.35 -3.18 6.10
C PHE A 545 -12.45 -2.88 4.59
N TYR A 546 -13.32 -1.93 4.21
CA TYR A 546 -13.49 -1.53 2.81
C TYR A 546 -12.27 -0.83 2.22
N ASN A 547 -11.64 0.07 2.99
CA ASN A 547 -10.52 0.86 2.47
C ASN A 547 -9.21 0.10 2.49
N LEU A 548 -8.93 -0.73 3.51
CA LEU A 548 -7.69 -1.54 3.56
C LEU A 548 -7.63 -2.54 2.41
N SER A 549 -8.76 -3.15 2.07
CA SER A 549 -8.84 -4.13 0.99
C SER A 549 -8.82 -3.50 -0.41
N ASN A 550 -8.96 -2.18 -0.55
CA ASN A 550 -9.06 -1.49 -1.85
C ASN A 550 -10.07 -2.14 -2.84
N GLY A 551 -11.14 -2.78 -2.33
CA GLY A 551 -12.12 -3.51 -3.13
C GLY A 551 -11.71 -4.93 -3.56
N ASN A 552 -10.57 -5.44 -3.09
CA ASN A 552 -10.15 -6.83 -3.24
C ASN A 552 -10.84 -7.71 -2.19
N ILE A 553 -11.80 -8.51 -2.65
CA ILE A 553 -12.61 -9.36 -1.75
C ILE A 553 -11.74 -10.41 -1.05
N ARG A 554 -10.68 -10.92 -1.70
CA ARG A 554 -9.78 -11.91 -1.09
C ARG A 554 -9.03 -11.32 0.10
N GLU A 555 -8.44 -10.14 -0.08
CA GLU A 555 -7.75 -9.43 1.02
C GLU A 555 -8.71 -9.10 2.16
N ALA A 556 -9.95 -8.75 1.84
CA ALA A 556 -10.96 -8.45 2.84
C ALA A 556 -11.41 -9.68 3.65
N ILE A 557 -11.49 -10.86 3.01
CA ILE A 557 -11.75 -12.14 3.69
C ILE A 557 -10.56 -12.48 4.60
N GLN A 558 -9.33 -12.35 4.10
CA GLN A 558 -8.13 -12.58 4.91
C GLN A 558 -8.10 -11.66 6.15
N LEU A 559 -8.41 -10.37 5.97
CA LEU A 559 -8.52 -9.43 7.08
C LEU A 559 -9.57 -9.85 8.12
N PHE A 560 -10.68 -10.43 7.66
CA PHE A 560 -11.72 -10.98 8.52
C PHE A 560 -11.25 -12.22 9.28
N GLU A 561 -10.56 -13.15 8.62
CA GLU A 561 -9.98 -14.34 9.27
C GLU A 561 -8.91 -13.97 10.30
N ASP A 562 -7.99 -13.07 9.94
CA ASP A 562 -6.95 -12.55 10.83
C ASP A 562 -7.58 -11.92 12.08
N PHE A 563 -8.67 -11.15 11.90
CA PHE A 563 -9.41 -10.59 13.02
C PHE A 563 -10.07 -11.67 13.88
N CYS A 564 -10.75 -12.64 13.27
CA CYS A 564 -11.42 -13.72 14.01
C CYS A 564 -10.45 -14.50 14.90
N LYS A 565 -9.22 -14.78 14.42
CA LYS A 565 -8.19 -15.57 15.11
C LYS A 565 -7.31 -14.76 16.07
N SER A 566 -7.38 -13.43 16.01
CA SER A 566 -6.51 -12.52 16.75
C SER A 566 -6.40 -12.88 18.23
N GLY A 567 -5.16 -13.07 18.73
CA GLY A 567 -4.87 -13.26 20.16
C GLY A 567 -5.26 -12.07 21.05
N HIS A 568 -5.45 -10.88 20.48
CA HIS A 568 -5.97 -9.71 21.19
C HIS A 568 -7.49 -9.75 21.47
N ILE A 569 -8.21 -10.77 20.97
CA ILE A 569 -9.60 -11.04 21.37
C ILE A 569 -9.55 -11.98 22.57
N LEU A 570 -9.71 -11.41 23.76
CA LEU A 570 -9.52 -12.14 25.02
C LEU A 570 -10.69 -13.09 25.31
N ALA A 571 -10.44 -14.09 26.16
CA ALA A 571 -11.47 -15.04 26.60
C ALA A 571 -12.68 -14.34 27.24
N GLU A 572 -12.46 -13.24 27.95
CA GLU A 572 -13.51 -12.39 28.54
C GLU A 572 -14.40 -11.74 27.47
N ASP A 573 -13.80 -11.27 26.37
CA ASP A 573 -14.55 -10.67 25.27
C ASP A 573 -15.41 -11.74 24.57
N ILE A 574 -14.88 -12.96 24.40
CA ILE A 574 -15.62 -14.11 23.87
C ILE A 574 -16.76 -14.52 24.81
N PHE A 575 -16.49 -14.58 26.11
CA PHE A 575 -17.51 -14.87 27.12
C PHE A 575 -18.63 -13.83 27.09
N ALA A 576 -18.28 -12.54 27.01
CA ALA A 576 -19.25 -11.45 26.91
C ALA A 576 -20.08 -11.53 25.62
N ILE A 577 -19.46 -11.87 24.48
CA ILE A 577 -20.15 -12.17 23.22
C ILE A 577 -21.22 -13.24 23.43
N LYS A 578 -20.88 -14.33 24.13
CA LYS A 578 -21.83 -15.42 24.40
C LYS A 578 -22.94 -15.01 25.37
N ALA A 579 -22.58 -14.39 26.49
CA ALA A 579 -23.51 -13.99 27.53
C ALA A 579 -24.59 -13.01 27.01
N LEU A 580 -24.24 -12.21 26.00
CA LEU A 580 -25.14 -11.24 25.38
C LEU A 580 -25.75 -11.71 24.04
N ASP A 581 -25.68 -13.02 23.74
CA ASP A 581 -26.19 -13.64 22.50
C ASP A 581 -25.74 -12.92 21.22
N GLY A 582 -24.46 -12.55 21.18
CA GLY A 582 -23.84 -11.85 20.06
C GLY A 582 -24.11 -10.35 19.99
N ASN A 583 -24.77 -9.75 20.99
CA ASN A 583 -25.02 -8.31 21.09
C ASN A 583 -23.93 -7.54 21.87
N TYR A 584 -22.76 -8.16 22.09
CA TYR A 584 -21.63 -7.50 22.73
C TYR A 584 -21.07 -6.38 21.84
N ASN A 585 -20.95 -5.18 22.41
CA ASN A 585 -20.33 -4.05 21.73
C ASN A 585 -18.83 -4.02 22.01
N PHE A 586 -18.05 -4.59 21.08
CA PHE A 586 -16.60 -4.67 21.21
C PHE A 586 -15.96 -3.26 21.19
N PRO A 587 -15.14 -2.89 22.20
CA PRO A 587 -14.53 -1.57 22.26
C PRO A 587 -13.71 -1.23 21.00
N SER A 588 -13.89 -0.04 20.46
CA SER A 588 -13.26 0.37 19.19
C SER A 588 -11.73 0.35 19.21
N PHE A 589 -11.11 0.70 20.35
CA PHE A 589 -9.65 0.67 20.51
C PHE A 589 -9.10 -0.76 20.54
N LYS A 590 -9.79 -1.69 21.22
CA LYS A 590 -9.45 -3.12 21.21
C LYS A 590 -9.55 -3.68 19.79
N LEU A 591 -10.62 -3.34 19.06
CA LEU A 591 -10.85 -3.81 17.70
C LEU A 591 -9.71 -3.40 16.79
N LEU A 592 -9.34 -2.12 16.86
CA LEU A 592 -8.28 -1.59 16.02
C LEU A 592 -6.91 -2.15 16.42
N ASN A 593 -6.66 -2.37 17.71
CA ASN A 593 -5.42 -3.01 18.17
C ASN A 593 -5.28 -4.45 17.64
N ALA A 594 -6.38 -5.23 17.66
CA ALA A 594 -6.43 -6.57 17.07
C ALA A 594 -6.13 -6.55 15.57
N LEU A 595 -6.74 -5.62 14.82
CA LEU A 595 -6.49 -5.47 13.38
C LEU A 595 -5.06 -5.00 13.05
N ILE A 596 -4.51 -4.08 13.85
CA ILE A 596 -3.17 -3.54 13.65
C ILE A 596 -2.10 -4.60 13.93
N ARG A 597 -2.24 -5.38 15.00
CA ARG A 597 -1.18 -6.28 15.48
C ARG A 597 -1.34 -7.73 15.04
N LYS A 598 -2.52 -8.13 14.52
CA LYS A 598 -2.85 -9.53 14.23
C LYS A 598 -2.58 -10.39 15.48
N ASN A 599 -1.72 -11.41 15.39
CA ASN A 599 -1.33 -12.22 16.55
C ASN A 599 -0.03 -11.73 17.21
N ARG A 600 0.59 -10.64 16.75
CA ARG A 600 1.82 -10.17 17.39
C ARG A 600 1.52 -9.45 18.68
N LYS A 601 2.42 -9.59 19.66
CA LYS A 601 2.35 -8.81 20.88
C LYS A 601 2.55 -7.34 20.54
N TYR A 602 3.65 -6.96 19.90
CA TYR A 602 3.94 -5.56 19.54
C TYR A 602 3.67 -5.27 18.06
N TYR A 603 3.51 -3.99 17.72
CA TYR A 603 3.34 -3.58 16.32
C TYR A 603 4.59 -3.86 15.49
N ASN A 604 4.41 -4.54 14.36
CA ASN A 604 5.46 -4.70 13.36
C ASN A 604 4.86 -4.46 11.97
N GLU A 605 5.37 -3.46 11.27
CA GLU A 605 4.86 -3.05 9.96
C GLU A 605 4.91 -4.21 8.95
N GLU A 606 5.96 -5.03 8.93
CA GLU A 606 6.14 -6.12 7.95
C GLU A 606 4.96 -7.11 7.95
N PHE A 607 4.44 -7.42 9.13
CA PHE A 607 3.37 -8.40 9.31
C PHE A 607 1.97 -7.77 9.45
N SER A 608 1.91 -6.46 9.67
CA SER A 608 0.66 -5.72 9.80
C SER A 608 0.05 -5.38 8.44
N ASN A 609 -1.29 -5.35 8.40
CA ASN A 609 -2.04 -4.79 7.28
C ASN A 609 -2.03 -3.24 7.30
N PHE A 610 -1.48 -2.63 8.35
CA PHE A 610 -1.39 -1.17 8.53
C PHE A 610 0.05 -0.71 8.38
N THR A 611 0.24 0.33 7.57
CA THR A 611 1.55 0.96 7.33
C THR A 611 1.82 2.04 8.36
N ASN A 612 3.03 2.08 8.92
CA ASN A 612 3.48 3.17 9.78
C ASN A 612 3.78 4.39 8.89
N LEU A 613 2.96 5.43 9.00
CA LEU A 613 3.19 6.67 8.25
C LEU A 613 4.33 7.51 8.83
N PHE A 614 4.78 7.23 10.06
CA PHE A 614 5.93 7.88 10.69
C PHE A 614 7.24 7.10 10.52
N TYR A 615 7.25 6.08 9.66
CA TYR A 615 8.44 5.29 9.39
C TYR A 615 9.58 6.14 8.85
N SER A 616 10.79 5.84 9.30
CA SER A 616 12.05 6.39 8.79
C SER A 616 13.15 5.34 8.89
N ASP A 617 14.23 5.50 8.12
CA ASP A 617 15.37 4.59 8.13
C ASP A 617 16.55 5.22 8.92
N ASN A 618 17.13 4.46 9.84
CA ASN A 618 18.28 4.90 10.62
C ASN A 618 19.53 5.11 9.75
N ASN A 619 19.59 4.51 8.55
CA ASN A 619 20.69 4.69 7.59
C ASN A 619 20.63 6.03 6.84
N ASP A 620 19.52 6.76 6.93
CA ASP A 620 19.39 8.08 6.29
C ASP A 620 20.24 9.14 7.03
N ASP A 621 20.79 10.13 6.31
CA ASP A 621 21.60 11.22 6.88
C ASP A 621 20.87 11.94 8.04
N LEU A 622 19.54 12.07 7.92
CA LEU A 622 18.64 12.42 9.00
C LEU A 622 17.33 11.64 8.80
N PRO A 623 16.94 10.74 9.73
CA PRO A 623 15.70 9.98 9.61
C PRO A 623 14.49 10.91 9.61
N ASP A 624 13.67 10.85 8.56
CA ASP A 624 12.53 11.75 8.32
C ASP A 624 11.19 11.04 8.57
N PRO A 625 10.49 11.35 9.68
CA PRO A 625 9.24 10.69 10.04
C PRO A 625 8.01 11.27 9.32
N PHE A 626 8.14 12.26 8.43
CA PHE A 626 6.98 12.93 7.83
C PHE A 626 6.80 12.63 6.34
N ILE A 627 7.84 12.13 5.68
CA ILE A 627 7.86 11.96 4.23
C ILE A 627 6.69 11.14 3.67
N ARG A 628 6.31 10.03 4.32
CA ARG A 628 5.16 9.21 3.87
C ARG A 628 3.84 9.95 4.01
N ILE A 629 3.70 10.75 5.06
CA ILE A 629 2.49 11.55 5.31
C ILE A 629 2.36 12.63 4.23
N ASP A 630 3.43 13.38 3.99
CA ASP A 630 3.44 14.48 3.03
C ASP A 630 3.28 13.99 1.58
N ILE A 631 3.81 12.80 1.24
CA ILE A 631 3.49 12.09 -0.03
C ILE A 631 1.98 11.90 -0.19
N LEU A 632 1.31 11.34 0.82
CA LEU A 632 -0.11 11.02 0.74
C LEU A 632 -0.98 12.29 0.79
N LEU A 633 -0.61 13.30 1.57
CA LEU A 633 -1.31 14.59 1.60
C LEU A 633 -1.29 15.26 0.24
N TRP A 634 -0.12 15.32 -0.42
CA TRP A 634 -0.02 15.88 -1.76
C TRP A 634 -0.93 15.15 -2.76
N LEU A 635 -0.91 13.82 -2.76
CA LEU A 635 -1.77 13.02 -3.65
C LEU A 635 -3.26 13.20 -3.32
N LYS A 636 -3.61 13.37 -2.04
CA LYS A 636 -4.98 13.65 -1.60
C LYS A 636 -5.47 15.01 -2.07
N ASP A 637 -4.63 16.03 -2.05
CA ASP A 637 -4.97 17.37 -2.52
C ASP A 637 -5.15 17.38 -4.04
N LYS A 638 -4.25 16.68 -4.74
CA LYS A 638 -4.26 16.55 -6.21
C LYS A 638 -5.29 15.56 -6.76
N ARG A 639 -6.08 14.89 -5.91
CA ARG A 639 -7.03 13.85 -6.33
C ARG A 639 -8.12 14.32 -7.30
N LYS A 640 -8.48 15.61 -7.27
CA LYS A 640 -9.52 16.19 -8.14
C LYS A 640 -8.96 16.80 -9.42
N ASP A 641 -7.66 17.10 -9.42
CA ASP A 641 -6.96 17.76 -10.53
C ASP A 641 -6.78 16.77 -11.69
N VAL A 642 -6.86 17.27 -12.91
CA VAL A 642 -6.64 16.46 -14.12
C VAL A 642 -5.14 16.29 -14.34
N GLY A 643 -4.70 15.04 -14.38
CA GLY A 643 -3.31 14.68 -14.62
C GLY A 643 -2.89 14.71 -16.09
N PRO A 644 -1.61 14.43 -16.40
CA PRO A 644 -1.09 14.40 -17.77
C PRO A 644 -1.77 13.38 -18.69
N SER A 645 -2.32 12.30 -18.14
CA SER A 645 -3.07 11.28 -18.89
C SER A 645 -4.52 11.69 -19.20
N GLY A 646 -4.97 12.86 -18.74
CA GLY A 646 -6.38 13.29 -18.78
C GLY A 646 -7.26 12.63 -17.71
N ILE A 647 -6.69 11.76 -16.86
CA ILE A 647 -7.40 11.10 -15.75
C ILE A 647 -7.20 11.92 -14.47
N LYS A 648 -8.28 12.14 -13.72
CA LYS A 648 -8.22 12.86 -12.45
C LYS A 648 -7.41 12.12 -11.38
N GLY A 649 -6.55 12.85 -10.70
CA GLY A 649 -5.75 12.37 -9.57
C GLY A 649 -4.46 11.63 -9.93
N PHE A 650 -4.21 11.30 -11.20
CA PHE A 650 -2.97 10.64 -11.62
C PHE A 650 -1.89 11.67 -11.95
N HIS A 651 -0.81 11.72 -11.18
CA HIS A 651 0.26 12.71 -11.36
C HIS A 651 1.63 12.03 -11.41
N ARG A 652 2.59 12.66 -12.11
CA ARG A 652 3.95 12.11 -12.24
C ARG A 652 4.67 12.11 -10.90
N ILE A 653 5.43 11.06 -10.65
CA ILE A 653 6.33 10.96 -9.49
C ILE A 653 7.34 12.12 -9.46
N SER A 654 7.87 12.52 -10.62
CA SER A 654 8.77 13.67 -10.74
C SER A 654 8.16 14.96 -10.17
N ASN A 655 6.86 15.19 -10.40
CA ASN A 655 6.17 16.39 -9.91
C ASN A 655 5.98 16.35 -8.40
N LEU A 656 5.65 15.17 -7.85
CA LEU A 656 5.57 14.95 -6.41
C LEU A 656 6.93 15.24 -5.75
N ILE A 657 8.00 14.64 -6.24
CA ILE A 657 9.35 14.78 -5.68
C ILE A 657 9.81 16.25 -5.75
N ASN A 658 9.51 16.94 -6.85
CA ASN A 658 9.80 18.36 -7.02
C ASN A 658 9.20 19.24 -5.90
N VAL A 659 8.00 18.88 -5.43
CA VAL A 659 7.31 19.56 -4.32
C VAL A 659 7.83 19.08 -2.95
N LEU A 660 8.07 17.79 -2.76
CA LEU A 660 8.61 17.28 -1.50
C LEU A 660 10.03 17.81 -1.22
N GLN A 661 10.84 18.02 -2.25
CA GLN A 661 12.14 18.68 -2.12
C GLN A 661 12.01 20.11 -1.58
N THR A 662 10.96 20.86 -1.92
CA THR A 662 10.76 22.20 -1.33
C THR A 662 10.32 22.14 0.12
N MET A 663 9.66 21.05 0.52
CA MET A 663 9.22 20.81 1.90
C MET A 663 10.34 20.36 2.85
N GLY A 664 11.53 19.99 2.36
CA GLY A 664 12.62 19.48 3.20
C GLY A 664 12.99 18.02 2.98
N HIS A 665 12.21 17.28 2.20
CA HIS A 665 12.44 15.85 2.00
C HIS A 665 13.52 15.59 0.97
N VAL A 666 14.32 14.54 1.20
CA VAL A 666 15.35 14.09 0.27
C VAL A 666 14.71 13.33 -0.90
N SER A 667 15.10 13.67 -2.14
CA SER A 667 14.49 13.11 -3.36
C SER A 667 14.59 11.59 -3.47
N GLU A 668 15.73 11.03 -3.12
CA GLU A 668 16.00 9.59 -3.20
C GLU A 668 15.17 8.82 -2.16
N ILE A 669 15.03 9.39 -0.96
CA ILE A 669 14.19 8.84 0.11
C ILE A 669 12.71 8.96 -0.29
N ALA A 670 12.27 10.10 -0.83
CA ALA A 670 10.90 10.27 -1.32
C ALA A 670 10.55 9.21 -2.37
N TYR A 671 11.45 8.97 -3.32
CA TYR A 671 11.27 7.94 -4.33
C TYR A 671 11.23 6.52 -3.75
N ARG A 672 12.11 6.20 -2.79
CA ARG A 672 12.10 4.92 -2.04
C ARG A 672 10.75 4.71 -1.34
N GLU A 673 10.27 5.72 -0.63
CA GLU A 673 9.02 5.63 0.14
C GLU A 673 7.78 5.60 -0.77
N VAL A 674 7.78 6.28 -1.93
CA VAL A 674 6.72 6.10 -2.94
C VAL A 674 6.62 4.63 -3.37
N LYS A 675 7.74 3.96 -3.64
CA LYS A 675 7.74 2.53 -4.01
C LYS A 675 7.19 1.66 -2.89
N ALA A 676 7.59 1.93 -1.64
CA ALA A 676 7.07 1.22 -0.46
C ALA A 676 5.55 1.44 -0.29
N LEU A 677 5.05 2.65 -0.47
CA LEU A 677 3.62 2.96 -0.36
C LEU A 677 2.80 2.35 -1.52
N VAL A 678 3.39 2.19 -2.71
CA VAL A 678 2.75 1.45 -3.81
C VAL A 678 2.69 -0.05 -3.50
N SER A 679 3.78 -0.66 -3.02
CA SER A 679 3.80 -2.09 -2.70
C SER A 679 2.85 -2.44 -1.56
N ARG A 680 2.65 -1.52 -0.60
CA ARG A 680 1.66 -1.62 0.49
C ARG A 680 0.22 -1.25 0.07
N GLY A 681 0.00 -0.84 -1.19
CA GLY A 681 -1.33 -0.51 -1.71
C GLY A 681 -1.93 0.81 -1.21
N LEU A 682 -1.14 1.71 -0.62
CA LEU A 682 -1.56 3.06 -0.22
C LEU A 682 -1.56 4.03 -1.41
N ILE A 683 -0.78 3.73 -2.44
CA ILE A 683 -0.72 4.45 -3.70
C ILE A 683 -1.03 3.49 -4.86
N LEU A 684 -1.87 3.93 -5.79
CA LEU A 684 -2.12 3.25 -7.05
C LEU A 684 -1.16 3.79 -8.09
N SER A 685 -0.52 2.88 -8.83
CA SER A 685 0.35 3.19 -9.96
C SER A 685 -0.33 2.76 -11.27
N GLU A 686 -0.07 3.47 -12.36
CA GLU A 686 -0.49 3.04 -13.70
C GLU A 686 0.32 1.83 -14.23
N SER A 687 1.50 1.60 -13.66
CA SER A 687 2.46 0.60 -14.09
C SER A 687 3.01 -0.18 -12.88
N ASN A 688 3.35 -1.46 -13.07
CA ASN A 688 4.07 -2.23 -12.06
C ASN A 688 5.55 -1.83 -11.97
N CYS A 689 6.15 -1.39 -13.08
CA CYS A 689 7.51 -0.84 -13.09
C CYS A 689 7.41 0.66 -12.78
N ILE A 690 7.96 1.06 -11.64
CA ILE A 690 7.91 2.44 -11.14
C ILE A 690 9.21 3.15 -11.49
N ASP A 691 9.07 4.23 -12.26
CA ASP A 691 10.11 5.20 -12.58
C ASP A 691 9.64 6.64 -12.23
N TYR A 692 10.49 7.65 -12.46
CA TYR A 692 10.13 9.05 -12.18
C TYR A 692 8.99 9.61 -13.04
N ASN A 693 8.72 9.01 -14.21
CA ASN A 693 7.67 9.47 -15.13
C ASN A 693 6.32 8.78 -14.89
N THR A 694 6.33 7.69 -14.14
CA THR A 694 5.16 6.89 -13.81
C THR A 694 4.09 7.75 -13.13
N LEU A 695 2.84 7.62 -13.57
CA LEU A 695 1.70 8.29 -12.96
C LEU A 695 1.18 7.51 -11.75
N ILE A 696 0.98 8.23 -10.65
CA ILE A 696 0.49 7.70 -9.38
C ILE A 696 -0.71 8.50 -8.85
N ARG A 697 -1.54 7.84 -8.05
CA ARG A 697 -2.69 8.43 -7.35
C ARG A 697 -2.85 7.80 -5.97
N ILE A 698 -3.34 8.55 -4.99
CA ILE A 698 -3.72 7.98 -3.69
C ILE A 698 -4.80 6.89 -3.82
N SER A 699 -4.68 5.80 -3.06
CA SER A 699 -5.69 4.75 -2.95
C SER A 699 -6.70 5.03 -1.82
N SER A 700 -7.76 4.22 -1.72
CA SER A 700 -8.64 4.26 -0.54
C SER A 700 -7.90 3.92 0.75
N SER A 701 -6.96 2.97 0.71
CA SER A 701 -6.11 2.65 1.85
C SER A 701 -5.22 3.84 2.25
N GLY A 702 -4.63 4.56 1.29
CA GLY A 702 -3.87 5.77 1.58
C GLY A 702 -4.70 6.86 2.26
N VAL A 703 -5.95 7.07 1.82
CA VAL A 703 -6.88 8.00 2.47
C VAL A 703 -7.25 7.54 3.89
N LEU A 704 -7.45 6.23 4.09
CA LEU A 704 -7.72 5.66 5.41
C LEU A 704 -6.56 5.94 6.37
N HIS A 705 -5.32 5.69 5.95
CA HIS A 705 -4.12 5.92 6.79
C HIS A 705 -3.97 7.39 7.19
N LEU A 706 -4.26 8.33 6.28
CA LEU A 706 -4.31 9.75 6.65
C LEU A 706 -5.40 10.05 7.70
N ASN A 707 -6.55 9.38 7.64
CA ASN A 707 -7.60 9.56 8.65
C ASN A 707 -7.22 8.93 10.00
N LEU A 708 -6.44 7.85 9.98
CA LEU A 708 -5.92 7.16 11.17
C LEU A 708 -4.93 8.03 11.97
N LEU A 709 -4.36 9.07 11.38
CA LEU A 709 -3.53 10.07 12.10
C LEU A 709 -4.29 10.86 13.19
N SER A 710 -5.62 10.67 13.30
CA SER A 710 -6.43 11.20 14.40
C SER A 710 -6.93 10.12 15.38
N ASN A 711 -6.44 8.88 15.25
CA ASN A 711 -6.85 7.74 16.06
C ASN A 711 -5.74 7.33 17.04
N ILE A 712 -6.07 7.28 18.34
CA ILE A 712 -5.10 7.01 19.41
C ILE A 712 -4.45 5.63 19.32
N SER A 713 -5.17 4.58 18.93
CA SER A 713 -4.63 3.21 18.83
C SER A 713 -3.62 3.09 17.69
N TYR A 714 -3.90 3.74 16.56
CA TYR A 714 -2.97 3.77 15.42
C TYR A 714 -1.72 4.60 15.74
N LEU A 715 -1.90 5.79 16.32
CA LEU A 715 -0.78 6.63 16.74
C LEU A 715 0.09 5.93 17.80
N ALA A 716 -0.53 5.21 18.73
CA ALA A 716 0.18 4.43 19.73
C ALA A 716 1.00 3.32 19.07
N ALA A 717 0.43 2.56 18.13
CA ALA A 717 1.19 1.56 17.37
C ALA A 717 2.37 2.18 16.61
N CYS A 718 2.20 3.36 16.00
CA CYS A 718 3.30 4.09 15.36
C CYS A 718 4.38 4.49 16.36
N SER A 719 4.01 4.89 17.58
CA SER A 719 4.98 5.26 18.63
C SER A 719 5.87 4.10 19.07
N GLU A 720 5.41 2.85 18.91
CA GLU A 720 6.22 1.67 19.25
C GLU A 720 7.36 1.43 18.24
N ASN A 721 7.21 1.91 17.00
CA ASN A 721 8.09 1.58 15.87
C ASN A 721 8.74 2.81 15.18
N ILE A 722 8.36 4.03 15.53
CA ILE A 722 9.07 5.24 15.09
C ILE A 722 10.49 5.28 15.68
N LEU A 723 11.40 5.94 14.95
CA LEU A 723 12.77 6.18 15.36
C LEU A 723 12.90 7.45 16.21
N TYR A 724 13.42 7.29 17.43
CA TYR A 724 13.70 8.38 18.36
C TYR A 724 15.19 8.70 18.40
N LYS A 725 15.52 9.99 18.32
CA LYS A 725 16.85 10.51 18.63
C LYS A 725 17.12 10.54 20.14
N ASN A 726 16.08 10.86 20.93
CA ASN A 726 16.15 10.95 22.38
C ASN A 726 15.96 9.55 23.00
N ASN A 727 17.04 9.02 23.58
CA ASN A 727 17.04 7.69 24.21
C ASN A 727 16.15 7.62 25.46
N GLU A 728 15.94 8.72 26.18
CA GLU A 728 15.09 8.73 27.38
C GLU A 728 13.62 8.50 27.02
N VAL A 729 13.11 9.26 26.04
CA VAL A 729 11.73 9.12 25.54
C VAL A 729 11.50 7.71 24.99
N MET A 730 12.47 7.20 24.22
CA MET A 730 12.43 5.83 23.68
C MET A 730 12.36 4.79 24.80
N THR A 731 13.21 4.93 25.83
CA THR A 731 13.29 4.00 26.96
C THR A 731 12.02 4.06 27.82
N GLU A 732 11.44 5.24 28.00
CA GLU A 732 10.18 5.44 28.71
C GLU A 732 9.02 4.69 28.04
N ILE A 733 8.90 4.80 26.72
CA ILE A 733 7.90 4.04 25.96
C ILE A 733 8.20 2.54 26.05
N ALA A 734 9.45 2.13 25.86
CA ALA A 734 9.84 0.70 25.93
C ALA A 734 9.49 0.08 27.29
N LYS A 735 9.71 0.79 28.40
CA LYS A 735 9.29 0.36 29.75
C LYS A 735 7.78 0.20 29.88
N ARG A 736 6.97 1.08 29.27
CA ARG A 736 5.52 0.90 29.27
C ARG A 736 5.08 -0.32 28.48
N LEU A 737 5.78 -0.64 27.39
CA LEU A 737 5.48 -1.83 26.57
C LEU A 737 5.72 -3.15 27.32
N THR A 738 6.56 -3.17 28.36
CA THR A 738 6.77 -4.39 29.16
C THR A 738 5.63 -4.70 30.13
N ASN A 739 4.68 -3.77 30.32
CA ASN A 739 3.53 -3.97 31.20
C ASN A 739 2.46 -4.82 30.49
N ASP A 740 1.77 -5.70 31.23
CA ASP A 740 0.73 -6.55 30.66
C ASP A 740 -0.46 -5.75 30.09
N ASN A 741 -0.73 -4.57 30.66
CA ASN A 741 -1.81 -3.66 30.26
C ASN A 741 -1.36 -2.51 29.32
N TYR A 742 -0.26 -2.68 28.58
CA TYR A 742 0.29 -1.61 27.73
C TYR A 742 -0.67 -1.14 26.60
N LEU A 743 -1.70 -1.94 26.26
CA LEU A 743 -2.76 -1.58 25.30
C LEU A 743 -3.96 -0.86 25.91
N ASP A 744 -3.96 -0.60 27.21
CA ASP A 744 -5.01 0.16 27.87
C ASP A 744 -4.95 1.65 27.50
N LYS A 745 -6.10 2.32 27.61
CA LYS A 745 -6.26 3.72 27.19
C LYS A 745 -5.21 4.67 27.80
N LEU A 746 -4.80 4.44 29.05
CA LEU A 746 -3.78 5.25 29.72
C LEU A 746 -2.42 5.10 29.03
N SER A 747 -1.96 3.86 28.85
CA SER A 747 -0.69 3.54 28.20
C SER A 747 -0.66 4.02 26.75
N LEU A 748 -1.76 3.82 26.00
CA LEU A 748 -1.91 4.35 24.63
C LEU A 748 -1.79 5.88 24.61
N TYR A 749 -2.47 6.58 25.51
CA TYR A 749 -2.40 8.04 25.60
C TYR A 749 -0.97 8.52 25.89
N GLN A 750 -0.34 7.94 26.91
CA GLN A 750 1.01 8.35 27.34
C GLN A 750 2.05 8.13 26.24
N ASN A 751 1.99 7.00 25.53
CA ASN A 751 2.88 6.71 24.41
C ASN A 751 2.69 7.71 23.25
N VAL A 752 1.45 8.04 22.90
CA VAL A 752 1.16 9.05 21.87
C VAL A 752 1.60 10.45 22.31
N ASN A 753 1.40 10.82 23.57
CA ASN A 753 1.85 12.11 24.10
C ASN A 753 3.38 12.24 24.07
N ALA A 754 4.10 11.18 24.46
CA ALA A 754 5.56 11.12 24.36
C ALA A 754 6.05 11.23 22.90
N MET A 755 5.41 10.51 21.96
CA MET A 755 5.67 10.64 20.52
C MET A 755 5.38 12.05 20.01
N TYR A 756 4.26 12.64 20.39
CA TYR A 756 3.87 13.99 19.96
C TYR A 756 4.92 15.04 20.37
N ASN A 757 5.33 15.03 21.64
CA ASN A 757 6.35 15.96 22.13
C ASN A 757 7.69 15.79 21.40
N TYR A 758 8.10 14.55 21.14
CA TYR A 758 9.28 14.27 20.32
C TYR A 758 9.15 14.81 18.89
N LEU A 759 8.01 14.60 18.23
CA LEU A 759 7.77 15.08 16.87
C LEU A 759 7.75 16.61 16.79
N VAL A 760 7.23 17.30 17.81
CA VAL A 760 7.27 18.77 17.92
C VAL A 760 8.72 19.26 18.03
N ASP A 761 9.52 18.65 18.90
CA ASP A 761 10.96 18.98 19.05
C ASP A 761 11.75 18.68 17.76
N TYR A 762 11.48 17.53 17.13
CA TYR A 762 12.07 17.18 15.84
C TYR A 762 11.74 18.23 14.78
N ARG A 763 10.47 18.69 14.70
CA ARG A 763 10.02 19.65 13.69
C ARG A 763 10.75 20.99 13.76
N VAL A 764 11.16 21.44 14.95
CA VAL A 764 11.97 22.66 15.13
C VAL A 764 13.31 22.58 14.37
N ASN A 765 13.87 21.38 14.28
CA ASN A 765 15.17 21.13 13.63
C ASN A 765 15.03 20.75 12.14
N PHE A 766 13.81 20.52 11.65
CA PHE A 766 13.55 20.11 10.27
C PHE A 766 13.43 21.33 9.34
N LEU A 767 14.36 21.47 8.40
CA LEU A 767 14.40 22.61 7.48
C LEU A 767 13.42 22.45 6.31
N SER A 768 12.44 23.36 6.23
CA SER A 768 11.48 23.46 5.12
C SER A 768 11.49 24.85 4.45
N THR A 769 12.58 25.59 4.62
CA THR A 769 12.69 27.02 4.27
C THR A 769 12.43 27.30 2.79
N ALA A 770 12.77 26.38 1.89
CA ALA A 770 12.50 26.52 0.47
C ALA A 770 10.99 26.62 0.14
N ASN A 771 10.11 25.95 0.89
CA ASN A 771 8.66 26.05 0.69
C ASN A 771 8.18 27.50 0.93
N ILE A 772 8.73 28.19 1.93
CA ILE A 772 8.41 29.59 2.25
C ILE A 772 8.88 30.54 1.14
N LEU A 773 9.91 30.16 0.36
CA LEU A 773 10.41 30.95 -0.78
C LEU A 773 9.53 30.83 -2.02
N MET A 774 8.60 29.87 -2.06
CA MET A 774 7.69 29.69 -3.19
C MET A 774 6.53 30.69 -3.11
N ASN A 775 6.00 31.09 -4.27
CA ASN A 775 4.76 31.85 -4.40
C ASN A 775 3.58 31.09 -3.74
N GLU A 776 2.56 31.81 -3.25
CA GLU A 776 1.41 31.22 -2.53
C GLU A 776 0.75 30.05 -3.28
N ASN A 777 0.65 30.15 -4.61
CA ASN A 777 0.07 29.08 -5.45
C ASN A 777 0.95 27.82 -5.60
N CYS A 778 2.24 27.93 -5.26
CA CYS A 778 3.24 26.87 -5.35
C CYS A 778 3.61 26.31 -3.97
N GLN A 779 3.23 26.99 -2.88
CA GLN A 779 3.40 26.49 -1.52
C GLN A 779 2.53 25.26 -1.31
N SER A 780 3.08 24.28 -0.59
CA SER A 780 2.36 23.07 -0.24
C SER A 780 2.34 22.88 1.27
N ASN A 781 1.22 22.39 1.79
CA ASN A 781 1.06 22.22 3.23
C ASN A 781 1.86 21.01 3.71
N ILE A 782 2.70 21.23 4.73
CA ILE A 782 3.35 20.16 5.49
C ILE A 782 2.36 19.61 6.51
N TYR A 783 2.52 18.35 6.92
CA TYR A 783 1.69 17.73 7.93
C TYR A 783 1.61 18.54 9.24
N ASP A 784 0.37 18.90 9.60
CA ASP A 784 0.03 19.61 10.83
C ASP A 784 -0.04 18.65 12.03
N LEU A 785 0.91 18.82 12.97
CA LEU A 785 0.99 18.06 14.21
C LEU A 785 -0.18 18.34 15.18
N ASN A 786 -0.93 19.44 15.00
CA ASN A 786 -2.13 19.69 15.78
C ASN A 786 -3.18 18.57 15.59
N ASN A 787 -3.13 17.81 14.50
CA ASN A 787 -3.98 16.64 14.32
C ASN A 787 -3.79 15.59 15.44
N ILE A 788 -2.54 15.36 15.87
CA ILE A 788 -2.22 14.45 16.98
C ILE A 788 -2.69 15.05 18.31
N LYS A 789 -2.41 16.35 18.52
CA LYS A 789 -2.86 17.07 19.72
C LYS A 789 -4.37 17.00 19.89
N ASN A 790 -5.13 17.26 18.83
CA ASN A 790 -6.58 17.14 18.82
C ASN A 790 -7.07 15.72 19.14
N ALA A 791 -6.32 14.68 18.75
CA ALA A 791 -6.65 13.28 19.08
C ALA A 791 -6.43 12.99 20.58
N LEU A 792 -5.34 13.51 21.16
CA LEU A 792 -5.08 13.43 22.61
C LEU A 792 -6.19 14.13 23.40
N GLU A 793 -6.53 15.37 23.04
CA GLU A 793 -7.58 16.17 23.71
C GLU A 793 -8.96 15.48 23.65
N ARG A 794 -9.33 14.94 22.48
CA ARG A 794 -10.58 14.15 22.34
C ARG A 794 -10.59 12.92 23.24
N THR A 795 -9.45 12.21 23.34
CA THR A 795 -9.33 11.00 24.16
C THR A 795 -9.56 11.30 25.65
N LEU A 796 -9.11 12.47 26.13
CA LEU A 796 -9.39 12.92 27.50
C LEU A 796 -10.83 13.34 27.70
N LYS A 797 -11.39 14.09 26.74
CA LYS A 797 -12.77 14.56 26.79
C LYS A 797 -13.79 13.41 26.80
N ASP A 798 -13.49 12.32 26.11
CA ASP A 798 -14.38 11.16 26.01
C ASP A 798 -14.23 10.21 27.22
N ASN A 799 -13.35 10.50 28.20
CA ASN A 799 -13.08 9.62 29.34
C ASN A 799 -12.65 10.39 30.59
N ASP A 800 -13.63 10.82 31.40
CA ASP A 800 -13.41 11.59 32.63
C ASP A 800 -12.43 10.92 33.59
N LYS A 801 -12.55 9.59 33.79
CA LYS A 801 -11.63 8.81 34.64
C LYS A 801 -10.19 8.92 34.17
N LEU A 802 -9.95 8.83 32.86
CA LEU A 802 -8.61 8.98 32.30
C LEU A 802 -8.11 10.42 32.49
N SER A 803 -8.96 11.42 32.23
CA SER A 803 -8.62 12.82 32.44
C SER A 803 -8.18 13.07 33.88
N ASP A 804 -8.92 12.57 34.86
CA ASP A 804 -8.61 12.77 36.28
C ASP A 804 -7.32 12.05 36.69
N LEU A 805 -7.11 10.82 36.22
CA LEU A 805 -5.85 10.09 36.42
C LEU A 805 -4.64 10.86 35.90
N ILE A 806 -4.74 11.48 34.73
CA ILE A 806 -3.63 12.25 34.15
C ILE A 806 -3.37 13.52 34.95
N LYS A 807 -4.41 14.24 35.38
CA LYS A 807 -4.26 15.41 36.26
C LYS A 807 -3.59 15.04 37.58
N ILE A 808 -3.95 13.88 38.15
CA ILE A 808 -3.34 13.33 39.36
C ILE A 808 -1.84 13.07 39.12
N GLN A 809 -1.48 12.40 38.03
CA GLN A 809 -0.06 12.15 37.68
C GLN A 809 0.74 13.43 37.38
N GLU A 810 0.11 14.46 36.82
CA GLU A 810 0.76 15.76 36.58
C GLU A 810 0.96 16.57 37.87
N LYS A 811 0.00 16.46 38.81
CA LYS A 811 0.06 17.10 40.14
C LYS A 811 1.11 16.47 41.05
N TYR A 812 1.27 15.16 40.97
CA TYR A 812 2.11 14.35 41.85
C TYR A 812 3.31 13.76 41.09
N LYS A 813 4.42 14.49 41.09
CA LYS A 813 5.62 14.12 40.32
C LYS A 813 6.53 13.18 41.10
N ASN A 814 7.28 12.36 40.36
CA ASN A 814 8.32 11.52 40.96
C ASN A 814 9.33 12.38 41.74
N ASN A 815 9.72 11.89 42.92
CA ASN A 815 10.57 12.54 43.92
C ASN A 815 9.96 13.74 44.66
N GLN A 816 8.67 14.02 44.49
CA GLN A 816 7.99 15.05 45.26
C GLN A 816 7.68 14.55 46.67
N GLU A 817 8.04 15.32 47.69
CA GLU A 817 7.63 15.09 49.07
C GLU A 817 6.18 15.53 49.28
N ILE A 818 5.40 14.69 49.94
CA ILE A 818 3.96 14.83 50.14
C ILE A 818 3.57 14.43 51.57
N LEU A 819 2.48 15.02 52.06
CA LEU A 819 1.86 14.62 53.32
C LEU A 819 0.83 13.52 53.02
N CYS A 820 0.88 12.41 53.74
CA CYS A 820 0.09 11.21 53.50
C CYS A 820 -0.62 10.82 54.81
N ILE A 821 -1.92 10.54 54.79
CA ILE A 821 -2.69 10.06 55.94
C ILE A 821 -2.88 8.55 55.81
N VAL A 822 -2.53 7.78 56.83
CA VAL A 822 -2.72 6.33 56.81
C VAL A 822 -4.20 5.98 56.92
N ILE A 823 -4.74 5.27 55.91
CA ILE A 823 -6.14 4.82 55.87
C ILE A 823 -6.31 3.34 56.17
N ASN A 824 -5.29 2.53 55.92
CA ASN A 824 -5.34 1.12 56.24
C ASN A 824 -3.95 0.62 56.60
N LYS A 825 -3.86 -0.16 57.67
CA LYS A 825 -2.66 -0.87 58.08
C LYS A 825 -2.91 -2.37 58.05
N SER A 826 -2.27 -3.09 57.13
CA SER A 826 -2.44 -4.55 57.03
C SER A 826 -1.21 -5.23 56.43
N ASN A 827 -0.92 -6.44 56.92
CA ASN A 827 0.11 -7.34 56.38
C ASN A 827 1.45 -6.68 56.05
N ASN A 828 2.00 -5.88 56.98
CA ASN A 828 3.27 -5.16 56.80
C ASN A 828 3.27 -4.13 55.66
N SER A 829 2.09 -3.62 55.31
CA SER A 829 1.88 -2.58 54.32
C SER A 829 0.94 -1.49 54.85
N LEU A 830 1.12 -0.28 54.34
CA LEU A 830 0.25 0.86 54.61
C LEU A 830 -0.37 1.34 53.30
N LEU A 831 -1.67 1.58 53.34
CA LEU A 831 -2.39 2.34 52.35
C LEU A 831 -2.64 3.74 52.92
N CYS A 832 -2.35 4.78 52.14
CA CYS A 832 -2.47 6.17 52.55
C CYS A 832 -3.32 6.99 51.57
N HIS A 833 -3.88 8.11 52.03
CA HIS A 833 -4.39 9.19 51.19
C HIS A 833 -3.37 10.33 51.10
N ILE A 834 -3.18 10.89 49.91
CA ILE A 834 -2.20 11.96 49.65
C ILE A 834 -2.85 13.34 49.79
N ASN A 835 -2.31 14.21 50.66
CA ASN A 835 -2.70 15.62 50.86
C ASN A 835 -4.22 15.86 51.02
N GLU A 836 -4.93 14.96 51.72
CA GLU A 836 -6.40 14.98 51.87
C GLU A 836 -7.21 14.79 50.58
N ASP A 837 -6.56 14.54 49.43
CA ASP A 837 -7.25 14.07 48.23
C ASP A 837 -7.55 12.56 48.37
N ASP A 838 -8.62 12.06 47.73
CA ASP A 838 -8.98 10.62 47.65
C ASP A 838 -7.99 9.80 46.76
N VAL A 839 -6.75 10.27 46.64
CA VAL A 839 -5.66 9.67 45.88
C VAL A 839 -4.90 8.70 46.78
N ARG A 840 -4.75 7.45 46.34
CA ARG A 840 -4.13 6.39 47.15
C ARG A 840 -2.61 6.41 47.00
N GLY A 841 -1.93 6.12 48.10
CA GLY A 841 -0.51 5.84 48.18
C GLY A 841 -0.27 4.50 48.88
N PHE A 842 0.80 3.81 48.53
CA PHE A 842 1.17 2.51 49.04
C PHE A 842 2.66 2.44 49.40
N LEU A 843 2.94 1.86 50.56
CA LEU A 843 4.28 1.51 51.04
C LEU A 843 4.22 0.18 51.79
N ALA A 844 5.29 -0.61 51.67
CA ALA A 844 5.40 -1.90 52.35
C ALA A 844 6.82 -2.13 52.86
N THR A 845 6.96 -2.95 53.90
CA THR A 845 8.29 -3.21 54.51
C THR A 845 9.08 -4.30 53.80
N ASN A 846 8.47 -4.98 52.84
CA ASN A 846 9.03 -6.15 52.15
C ASN A 846 9.95 -5.80 50.97
N GLU A 847 9.89 -4.57 50.46
CA GLU A 847 10.75 -4.11 49.36
C GLU A 847 11.58 -2.91 49.80
N ASN A 848 12.88 -3.00 49.56
CA ASN A 848 13.83 -1.94 49.94
C ASN A 848 13.51 -0.59 49.29
N LYS A 849 12.83 -0.55 48.13
CA LYS A 849 12.51 0.69 47.42
C LYS A 849 11.65 1.67 48.23
N TYR A 850 10.87 1.17 49.19
CA TYR A 850 9.99 2.00 50.02
C TYR A 850 10.71 2.65 51.20
N HIS A 851 11.97 2.26 51.50
CA HIS A 851 12.74 2.75 52.65
C HIS A 851 11.95 2.68 53.98
N PHE A 852 11.10 1.65 54.11
CA PHE A 852 10.14 1.53 55.19
C PHE A 852 10.44 0.30 56.04
N SER A 853 10.88 0.50 57.29
CA SER A 853 11.33 -0.59 58.16
C SER A 853 10.17 -1.21 58.96
N LEU A 854 10.35 -2.45 59.43
CA LEU A 854 9.43 -3.10 60.37
C LEU A 854 9.29 -2.30 61.67
N SER A 855 10.38 -1.68 62.15
CA SER A 855 10.34 -0.80 63.32
C SER A 855 9.49 0.44 63.10
N ASP A 856 9.57 1.08 61.93
CA ASP A 856 8.72 2.23 61.61
C ASP A 856 7.25 1.80 61.51
N TYR A 857 6.98 0.68 60.84
CA TYR A 857 5.64 0.11 60.69
C TYR A 857 4.96 -0.16 62.03
N GLU A 858 5.67 -0.69 63.04
CA GLU A 858 5.11 -0.95 64.36
C GLU A 858 4.63 0.34 65.06
N THR A 859 5.29 1.48 64.80
CA THR A 859 4.98 2.77 65.45
C THR A 859 3.85 3.57 64.79
N ILE A 860 3.40 3.19 63.61
CA ILE A 860 2.39 3.91 62.81
C ILE A 860 1.02 3.26 62.93
N ASN A 861 -0.05 4.03 63.13
CA ASN A 861 -1.43 3.58 63.22
C ASN A 861 -2.29 4.22 62.11
N GLU A 862 -3.50 3.67 61.91
CA GLU A 862 -4.49 4.30 61.04
C GLU A 862 -4.85 5.70 61.58
N GLY A 863 -4.93 6.68 60.69
CA GLY A 863 -5.14 8.10 61.01
C GLY A 863 -3.85 8.92 61.21
N ASP A 864 -2.68 8.27 61.28
CA ASP A 864 -1.41 8.99 61.43
C ASP A 864 -1.00 9.69 60.13
N TYR A 865 -0.30 10.82 60.28
CA TYR A 865 0.27 11.59 59.18
C TYR A 865 1.73 11.19 58.97
N LEU A 866 2.09 10.95 57.72
CA LEU A 866 3.43 10.61 57.28
C LEU A 866 3.91 11.66 56.27
N ILE A 867 5.22 11.87 56.20
CA ILE A 867 5.87 12.50 55.06
C ILE A 867 6.42 11.38 54.20
N CYS A 868 5.91 11.30 52.97
CA CYS A 868 6.31 10.33 51.98
C CYS A 868 6.90 11.05 50.77
N LYS A 869 7.71 10.34 49.98
CA LYS A 869 8.19 10.81 48.69
C LYS A 869 7.65 9.92 47.58
N ILE A 870 7.07 10.52 46.55
CA ILE A 870 6.47 9.77 45.45
C ILE A 870 7.56 9.07 44.63
N LEU A 871 7.38 7.77 44.38
CA LEU A 871 8.26 6.98 43.51
C LEU A 871 7.65 6.84 42.11
N GLU A 872 6.56 6.09 41.99
CA GLU A 872 5.91 5.84 40.71
C GLU A 872 4.42 5.56 40.90
N TYR A 873 3.63 5.76 39.84
CA TYR A 873 2.21 5.46 39.87
C TYR A 873 1.97 4.01 39.39
N ASN A 874 1.26 3.22 40.18
CA ASN A 874 0.81 1.88 39.80
C ASN A 874 -0.62 1.95 39.20
N PRO A 875 -0.77 1.72 37.88
CA PRO A 875 -2.08 1.76 37.22
C PRO A 875 -3.01 0.60 37.60
N GLU A 876 -2.49 -0.56 38.02
CA GLU A 876 -3.31 -1.73 38.38
C GLU A 876 -4.10 -1.51 39.67
N HIS A 877 -3.50 -0.81 40.63
CA HIS A 877 -4.10 -0.55 41.94
C HIS A 877 -4.60 0.88 42.12
N ASN A 878 -4.46 1.72 41.08
CA ASN A 878 -4.79 3.15 41.13
C ASN A 878 -4.19 3.84 42.37
N SER A 879 -2.88 3.64 42.57
CA SER A 879 -2.16 4.07 43.77
C SER A 879 -0.71 4.44 43.44
N PHE A 880 -0.15 5.41 44.15
CA PHE A 880 1.27 5.74 44.05
C PHE A 880 2.10 4.85 44.98
N PHE A 881 3.19 4.30 44.48
CA PHE A 881 4.26 3.79 45.33
C PHE A 881 5.03 4.97 45.91
N MET A 882 5.33 4.87 47.22
CA MET A 882 5.94 5.97 47.97
C MET A 882 7.07 5.49 48.86
N GLU A 883 8.13 6.28 48.93
CA GLU A 883 9.25 6.11 49.86
C GLU A 883 8.90 6.79 51.19
N TYR A 884 9.05 6.08 52.31
CA TYR A 884 8.84 6.63 53.64
C TYR A 884 10.00 7.54 54.04
N ILE A 885 9.69 8.75 54.55
CA ILE A 885 10.70 9.67 55.11
C ILE A 885 10.58 9.74 56.63
N THR A 886 9.41 10.14 57.13
CA THR A 886 9.18 10.27 58.57
C THR A 886 7.70 10.28 58.91
N LYS A 887 7.36 9.91 60.15
CA LYS A 887 6.06 10.17 60.77
C LYS A 887 6.01 11.63 61.30
N VAL A 888 4.84 12.26 61.21
CA VAL A 888 4.57 13.63 61.70
C VAL A 888 4.01 13.62 63.11
#